data_AF-F6BK08-F1
#
_entry.id   AF-F6BK08-F1
#
_cell.length_a   1.000
_cell.length_b   1.000
_cell.length_c   1.000
_cell.angle_alpha   90.00
_cell.angle_beta   90.00
_cell.angle_gamma   90.00
#
_symmetry.space_group_name_H-M   'P 1'
#
loop_
_entity.id
_entity.type
_entity.pdbx_description
1 polymer ?
#
loop_
_entity_poly.entity_id
_entity_poly.type
_entity_poly.pdbx_seq_one_letter_code
_entity_poly.pdbx_strand_id
1 'polypeptide(L)'
;MSFKENVAKKLIKGTTYHENLKRAVYAVDDIDSKLGKFVDITNKILSGLKEQSTTIESTKIGTEELAGLINDVEESVGQLVKFVDKANNSLEKLYSLTNQVAGNSESTASSVEQISASIEQISKSIKGVAGNAESLSASAEETSAAIEEMVASINQVAGNSESTASSVEQISASIEQISKSIKGVAGNAESLSASAEETSAAIEEMVASINQVAGNSESTASSVEQISASIEQISKSIKGVAGNAESLSASAEETSAAIEEMVASINQVAGNSESTASSVEQISASIEQISKSIKGVAGNAESLSASAEETSAAIEEMVASINQVANSTENIKRLSDSLKTEAQNGRKSVEETLSSIKDITDAIYLTGNVINNLGESSEKIGSITEVIDDIAEQTNLLALNAAIEAARAGEHGKGFAVVADEVRKLAERTATATKEIAALIKNVQKETEQAVKAIAVGQDKAKRGTELSNDMSIVIEKIVEGIEEINNEINEVTLAAEEQRNQGQNIVIAVENITNQAAQVRQATKEQAKGVEEIVQGVNNAREQVRQIAVATKEQRNQGQNIVEAVENITNQAAQVSQATKEQAKGVEEIVQGVNNAREQVRQIATAAKEQRNQGQNIVIAVENITNQAAQVSQATKEQAKGVEEIVQGVNNAREQVRQIAAATKEQRNQGQNIVIAVENITNQAAQVSQATKEQAKGVEEIVQGVNNAREQVRQIAAVAKEINANIGEEMNNSNVINKQAEQIEELIKKQTSEFKQVAAFVKEFSTLLSLNGKDVEKSIDTTEELLSNVEQIKNTLRGFEI
;
A
#
# COMPACT_ATOMS: atom_id res chain seq x y z
N MET A 1 20.13 -264.85 105.00
CA MET A 1 20.07 -266.10 104.18
C MET A 1 21.45 -266.37 103.60
N SER A 2 21.71 -267.60 103.14
CA SER A 2 22.91 -267.96 102.36
C SER A 2 22.82 -267.41 100.93
N PHE A 3 23.88 -266.86 100.32
CA PHE A 3 25.14 -266.37 100.93
C PHE A 3 25.71 -265.16 100.17
N LYS A 4 26.54 -264.34 100.83
CA LYS A 4 27.13 -263.08 100.32
C LYS A 4 26.13 -261.97 99.95
N GLU A 5 25.37 -262.18 98.87
CA GLU A 5 24.49 -261.19 98.22
C GLU A 5 23.53 -261.80 97.17
N ASN A 6 23.97 -262.49 96.10
CA ASN A 6 24.95 -263.57 96.05
C ASN A 6 26.23 -263.29 95.23
N VAL A 7 26.30 -262.21 94.44
CA VAL A 7 27.42 -261.92 93.51
C VAL A 7 28.27 -260.68 93.90
N ALA A 8 28.15 -260.23 95.15
CA ALA A 8 29.08 -259.32 95.81
C ALA A 8 28.78 -257.81 95.64
N LYS A 9 27.91 -257.21 96.46
CA LYS A 9 27.72 -255.75 96.59
C LYS A 9 27.16 -255.06 95.34
N LYS A 10 26.50 -255.81 94.46
CA LYS A 10 25.83 -255.36 93.24
C LYS A 10 24.40 -255.92 93.23
N LEU A 11 23.86 -256.29 92.05
CA LEU A 11 22.56 -256.94 91.81
C LEU A 11 21.32 -256.08 92.12
N ILE A 12 21.31 -255.39 93.26
CA ILE A 12 20.39 -254.36 93.76
C ILE A 12 20.76 -253.01 93.10
N LYS A 13 19.95 -252.31 92.29
CA LYS A 13 18.54 -252.47 91.84
C LYS A 13 17.47 -252.35 92.94
N GLY A 14 16.41 -251.58 92.71
CA GLY A 14 15.35 -251.31 93.70
C GLY A 14 15.74 -250.30 94.77
N THR A 15 17.00 -250.33 95.24
CA THR A 15 17.69 -249.27 95.98
C THR A 15 17.67 -247.91 95.27
N THR A 16 16.57 -247.17 95.36
CA THR A 16 16.55 -245.71 95.15
C THR A 16 16.98 -244.97 96.42
N TYR A 17 17.20 -243.67 96.32
CA TYR A 17 17.66 -242.80 97.42
C TYR A 17 16.55 -242.41 98.42
N HIS A 18 15.32 -242.94 98.26
CA HIS A 18 14.11 -242.54 98.99
C HIS A 18 14.23 -242.62 100.53
N GLU A 19 15.10 -243.52 101.01
CA GLU A 19 15.73 -243.56 102.34
C GLU A 19 16.02 -242.17 102.96
N ASN A 20 16.37 -241.18 102.13
CA ASN A 20 16.83 -239.86 102.54
C ASN A 20 15.78 -238.74 102.40
N LEU A 21 14.53 -239.06 102.06
CA LEU A 21 13.47 -238.04 101.93
C LEU A 21 13.09 -237.39 103.26
N LYS A 22 13.19 -238.13 104.39
CA LYS A 22 13.11 -237.57 105.75
C LYS A 22 14.41 -236.85 106.15
N ARG A 23 14.77 -235.86 105.32
CA ARG A 23 15.80 -234.83 105.50
C ARG A 23 15.35 -233.45 105.00
N ALA A 24 14.20 -233.35 104.33
CA ALA A 24 13.40 -232.12 104.29
C ALA A 24 12.51 -232.09 105.54
N VAL A 25 11.30 -232.66 105.50
CA VAL A 25 10.50 -232.90 106.71
C VAL A 25 11.27 -233.82 107.68
N TYR A 26 11.12 -233.60 109.00
CA TYR A 26 12.04 -233.95 110.10
C TYR A 26 13.40 -233.21 110.10
N ALA A 27 13.54 -232.16 109.28
CA ALA A 27 14.45 -231.03 109.45
C ALA A 27 13.83 -229.69 108.99
N VAL A 28 12.49 -229.67 108.85
CA VAL A 28 11.62 -228.53 108.49
C VAL A 28 10.67 -228.19 109.65
N ASP A 29 10.28 -229.21 110.41
CA ASP A 29 10.03 -229.10 111.84
C ASP A 29 11.20 -228.31 112.47
N ASP A 30 10.92 -227.16 113.11
CA ASP A 30 11.89 -226.10 113.51
C ASP A 30 12.63 -225.38 112.35
N ILE A 31 13.04 -226.09 111.30
CA ILE A 31 13.44 -225.63 109.94
C ILE A 31 12.34 -224.91 109.13
N ASP A 32 11.56 -224.03 109.78
CA ASP A 32 10.24 -223.52 109.39
C ASP A 32 9.70 -222.72 110.60
N SER A 33 8.97 -221.61 110.39
CA SER A 33 8.46 -220.70 111.42
C SER A 33 9.52 -219.78 112.05
N LYS A 34 10.75 -220.30 112.25
CA LYS A 34 11.86 -219.73 113.03
C LYS A 34 12.15 -218.24 112.80
N LEU A 35 12.00 -217.72 111.58
CA LEU A 35 12.32 -216.32 111.25
C LEU A 35 11.49 -215.28 112.01
N GLY A 36 10.35 -215.66 112.60
CA GLY A 36 9.71 -214.81 113.60
C GLY A 36 9.04 -213.55 113.03
N LYS A 37 9.22 -212.35 113.59
CA LYS A 37 10.25 -211.83 114.53
C LYS A 37 11.65 -211.59 113.92
N PHE A 38 12.74 -212.05 114.56
CA PHE A 38 14.13 -211.57 114.39
C PHE A 38 14.35 -210.07 114.66
N VAL A 39 13.59 -209.19 114.03
CA VAL A 39 13.68 -207.71 114.09
C VAL A 39 13.59 -207.10 115.50
N ASP A 40 13.10 -207.86 116.49
CA ASP A 40 13.21 -207.60 117.93
C ASP A 40 14.63 -207.18 118.40
N ILE A 41 15.68 -207.66 117.74
CA ILE A 41 17.07 -207.27 117.97
C ILE A 41 17.44 -206.05 117.10
N THR A 42 17.05 -206.11 115.83
CA THR A 42 17.45 -205.19 114.75
C THR A 42 17.02 -203.75 115.01
N ASN A 43 15.73 -203.50 115.28
CA ASN A 43 15.22 -202.15 115.55
C ASN A 43 15.50 -201.67 116.99
N LYS A 44 16.61 -202.15 117.57
CA LYS A 44 17.25 -201.63 118.78
C LYS A 44 18.72 -201.26 118.51
N ILE A 45 19.46 -202.11 117.78
CA ILE A 45 20.80 -201.78 117.26
C ILE A 45 20.75 -200.51 116.39
N LEU A 46 19.68 -200.35 115.61
CA LEU A 46 19.41 -199.19 114.76
C LEU A 46 19.41 -197.84 115.52
N SER A 47 19.06 -197.81 116.81
CA SER A 47 19.22 -196.59 117.62
C SER A 47 20.71 -196.28 117.77
N GLY A 48 21.45 -197.21 118.39
CA GLY A 48 22.86 -197.07 118.75
C GLY A 48 23.77 -196.63 117.60
N LEU A 49 23.49 -197.05 116.36
CA LEU A 49 24.24 -196.63 115.17
C LEU A 49 24.03 -195.15 114.80
N LYS A 50 22.79 -194.66 114.83
CA LYS A 50 22.47 -193.26 114.48
C LYS A 50 22.81 -192.31 115.64
N GLU A 51 22.62 -192.79 116.85
CA GLU A 51 23.06 -192.25 118.14
C GLU A 51 24.60 -192.09 118.20
N GLN A 52 25.36 -193.10 117.76
CA GLN A 52 26.81 -193.06 117.53
C GLN A 52 27.19 -192.02 116.46
N SER A 53 26.44 -191.93 115.35
CA SER A 53 26.71 -190.96 114.27
C SER A 53 26.75 -189.51 114.76
N THR A 54 25.70 -189.06 115.48
CA THR A 54 25.66 -187.70 116.07
C THR A 54 26.72 -187.52 117.16
N THR A 55 27.01 -188.57 117.94
CA THR A 55 28.08 -188.56 118.93
C THR A 55 29.46 -188.30 118.29
N ILE A 56 29.74 -188.91 117.12
CA ILE A 56 31.03 -188.75 116.43
C ILE A 56 31.20 -187.35 115.83
N GLU A 57 30.14 -186.76 115.28
CA GLU A 57 30.16 -185.34 114.88
C GLU A 57 30.53 -184.46 116.09
N SER A 58 29.84 -184.62 117.24
CA SER A 58 30.18 -183.87 118.46
C SER A 58 31.59 -184.15 119.01
N THR A 59 32.14 -185.34 118.74
CA THR A 59 33.51 -185.71 119.09
C THR A 59 34.54 -185.00 118.19
N LYS A 60 34.20 -184.75 116.92
CA LYS A 60 35.07 -184.08 115.94
C LYS A 60 35.04 -182.55 116.06
N ILE A 61 33.93 -181.94 116.51
CA ILE A 61 33.81 -180.47 116.67
C ILE A 61 34.98 -179.90 117.49
N GLY A 62 35.32 -180.50 118.64
CA GLY A 62 36.45 -180.07 119.49
C GLY A 62 37.84 -180.20 118.84
N THR A 63 37.96 -180.83 117.67
CA THR A 63 39.19 -180.87 116.86
C THR A 63 39.23 -179.78 115.77
N GLU A 64 38.08 -179.15 115.47
CA GLU A 64 37.95 -178.03 114.52
C GLU A 64 37.92 -176.68 115.26
N GLU A 65 37.22 -176.58 116.41
CA GLU A 65 37.23 -175.39 117.29
C GLU A 65 38.65 -174.98 117.68
N LEU A 66 39.53 -175.97 117.91
CA LEU A 66 40.94 -175.80 118.25
C LEU A 66 41.73 -174.98 117.20
N ALA A 67 41.27 -174.91 115.95
CA ALA A 67 41.89 -174.09 114.92
C ALA A 67 41.62 -172.58 115.10
N GLY A 68 40.49 -172.20 115.71
CA GLY A 68 40.17 -170.79 115.98
C GLY A 68 41.22 -170.12 116.89
N LEU A 69 41.68 -170.87 117.90
CA LEU A 69 42.74 -170.47 118.84
C LEU A 69 44.13 -170.29 118.20
N ILE A 70 44.26 -170.53 116.89
CA ILE A 70 45.44 -170.20 116.07
C ILE A 70 45.09 -169.16 114.99
N ASN A 71 43.87 -169.19 114.44
CA ASN A 71 43.40 -168.24 113.43
C ASN A 71 43.24 -166.81 113.98
N ASP A 72 42.83 -166.66 115.25
CA ASP A 72 42.56 -165.34 115.87
C ASP A 72 43.83 -164.49 116.09
N VAL A 73 45.01 -165.11 116.17
CA VAL A 73 46.29 -164.39 116.35
C VAL A 73 46.73 -163.65 115.07
N GLU A 74 46.39 -164.11 113.86
CA GLU A 74 46.92 -163.51 112.62
C GLU A 74 46.14 -162.26 112.14
N GLU A 75 44.81 -162.20 112.30
CA GLU A 75 44.05 -160.96 111.96
C GLU A 75 44.42 -159.79 112.87
N SER A 76 44.85 -160.05 114.11
CA SER A 76 45.34 -158.98 115.00
C SER A 76 46.60 -158.28 114.43
N VAL A 77 47.43 -158.99 113.66
CA VAL A 77 48.52 -158.39 112.87
C VAL A 77 47.97 -157.73 111.59
N GLY A 78 47.00 -158.39 110.95
CA GLY A 78 46.28 -157.87 109.79
C GLY A 78 45.61 -156.51 110.01
N GLN A 79 45.20 -156.15 111.23
CA GLN A 79 44.60 -154.84 111.54
C GLN A 79 45.62 -153.70 111.64
N LEU A 80 46.86 -153.97 112.04
CA LEU A 80 47.88 -152.93 112.19
C LEU A 80 48.28 -152.32 110.83
N VAL A 81 48.37 -153.16 109.79
CA VAL A 81 48.64 -152.74 108.40
C VAL A 81 47.47 -151.94 107.82
N LYS A 82 46.22 -152.31 108.14
CA LYS A 82 44.99 -151.62 107.72
C LYS A 82 44.83 -150.20 108.30
N PHE A 83 45.66 -149.81 109.28
CA PHE A 83 45.65 -148.47 109.87
C PHE A 83 46.50 -147.47 109.05
N VAL A 84 47.76 -147.82 108.77
CA VAL A 84 48.77 -146.93 108.16
C VAL A 84 48.36 -146.46 106.77
N ASP A 85 47.76 -147.33 105.94
CA ASP A 85 47.26 -146.99 104.61
C ASP A 85 46.11 -145.95 104.60
N LYS A 86 45.36 -145.83 105.71
CA LYS A 86 44.23 -144.91 105.81
C LYS A 86 44.66 -143.47 106.14
N ALA A 87 45.82 -143.30 106.78
CA ALA A 87 46.40 -142.00 107.09
C ALA A 87 46.97 -141.32 105.83
N ASN A 88 47.71 -142.06 104.99
CA ASN A 88 48.31 -141.51 103.76
C ASN A 88 47.28 -140.97 102.77
N ASN A 89 46.14 -141.65 102.59
CA ASN A 89 45.08 -141.23 101.66
C ASN A 89 44.39 -139.90 102.05
N SER A 90 44.47 -139.49 103.32
CA SER A 90 43.83 -138.24 103.79
C SER A 90 44.71 -137.01 103.60
N LEU A 91 46.04 -137.18 103.61
CA LEU A 91 47.01 -136.10 103.36
C LEU A 91 47.02 -135.66 101.88
N GLU A 92 46.93 -136.60 100.92
CA GLU A 92 46.85 -136.29 99.49
C GLU A 92 45.61 -135.46 99.11
N LYS A 93 44.46 -135.69 99.77
CA LYS A 93 43.23 -134.91 99.54
C LYS A 93 43.29 -133.48 100.09
N LEU A 94 44.12 -133.22 101.11
CA LEU A 94 44.25 -131.89 101.71
C LEU A 94 45.14 -130.97 100.88
N TYR A 95 46.32 -131.42 100.44
CA TYR A 95 47.22 -130.59 99.63
C TYR A 95 46.63 -130.23 98.25
N SER A 96 45.90 -131.17 97.64
CA SER A 96 45.28 -130.97 96.32
C SER A 96 44.13 -129.95 96.34
N LEU A 97 43.48 -129.69 97.49
CA LEU A 97 42.33 -128.80 97.62
C LEU A 97 42.72 -127.31 97.78
N THR A 98 43.76 -127.01 98.58
CA THR A 98 44.24 -125.64 98.85
C THR A 98 44.70 -124.90 97.59
N ASN A 99 45.23 -125.62 96.59
CA ASN A 99 45.58 -125.05 95.29
C ASN A 99 44.36 -124.51 94.51
N GLN A 100 43.16 -125.06 94.73
CA GLN A 100 41.94 -124.64 94.04
C GLN A 100 41.40 -123.30 94.58
N VAL A 101 41.58 -123.02 95.88
CA VAL A 101 41.18 -121.75 96.52
C VAL A 101 42.09 -120.59 96.10
N ALA A 102 43.38 -120.88 95.90
CA ALA A 102 44.36 -119.91 95.42
C ALA A 102 44.06 -119.40 93.99
N GLY A 103 43.65 -120.28 93.08
CA GLY A 103 43.30 -119.89 91.70
C GLY A 103 42.03 -119.05 91.61
N ASN A 104 40.99 -119.40 92.37
CA ASN A 104 39.70 -118.71 92.35
C ASN A 104 39.82 -117.21 92.70
N SER A 105 40.63 -116.88 93.71
CA SER A 105 40.80 -115.50 94.21
C SER A 105 41.42 -114.53 93.19
N GLU A 106 42.18 -115.05 92.23
CA GLU A 106 42.87 -114.25 91.20
C GLU A 106 41.90 -113.83 90.07
N SER A 107 40.90 -114.68 89.76
CA SER A 107 39.84 -114.37 88.79
C SER A 107 38.90 -113.25 89.30
N THR A 108 38.52 -113.30 90.58
CA THR A 108 37.59 -112.33 91.18
C THR A 108 38.18 -110.92 91.29
N ALA A 109 39.49 -110.76 91.41
CA ALA A 109 40.13 -109.44 91.45
C ALA A 109 40.03 -108.67 90.12
N SER A 110 40.15 -109.37 88.98
CA SER A 110 40.03 -108.78 87.63
C SER A 110 38.64 -108.22 87.34
N SER A 111 37.59 -108.95 87.72
CA SER A 111 36.19 -108.53 87.46
C SER A 111 35.79 -107.26 88.21
N VAL A 112 36.37 -106.98 89.38
CA VAL A 112 36.05 -105.79 90.19
C VAL A 112 36.64 -104.50 89.59
N GLU A 113 37.84 -104.56 89.00
CA GLU A 113 38.44 -103.42 88.28
C GLU A 113 37.57 -102.96 87.10
N GLN A 114 37.06 -103.91 86.31
CA GLN A 114 36.30 -103.63 85.08
C GLN A 114 34.93 -102.96 85.36
N ILE A 115 34.29 -103.32 86.47
CA ILE A 115 33.03 -102.71 86.92
C ILE A 115 33.24 -101.24 87.34
N SER A 116 34.37 -100.93 87.99
CA SER A 116 34.69 -99.59 88.47
C SER A 116 34.81 -98.56 87.33
N ALA A 117 35.50 -98.90 86.23
CA ALA A 117 35.66 -98.00 85.09
C ALA A 117 34.35 -97.73 84.34
N SER A 118 33.44 -98.71 84.30
CA SER A 118 32.15 -98.59 83.60
C SER A 118 31.19 -97.62 84.30
N ILE A 119 31.22 -97.55 85.64
CA ILE A 119 30.35 -96.66 86.44
C ILE A 119 30.75 -95.18 86.27
N GLU A 120 32.05 -94.89 86.16
CA GLU A 120 32.55 -93.52 86.01
C GLU A 120 32.17 -92.91 84.64
N GLN A 121 32.11 -93.73 83.59
CA GLN A 121 31.65 -93.32 82.26
C GLN A 121 30.13 -93.02 82.21
N ILE A 122 29.32 -93.76 82.96
CA ILE A 122 27.86 -93.52 83.08
C ILE A 122 27.58 -92.17 83.75
N SER A 123 28.33 -91.80 84.80
CA SER A 123 28.17 -90.52 85.49
C SER A 123 28.42 -89.30 84.59
N LYS A 124 29.44 -89.36 83.72
CA LYS A 124 29.71 -88.30 82.72
C LYS A 124 28.58 -88.15 81.69
N SER A 125 28.01 -89.26 81.21
CA SER A 125 26.96 -89.24 80.19
C SER A 125 25.68 -88.56 80.69
N ILE A 126 25.27 -88.85 81.93
CA ILE A 126 24.04 -88.28 82.54
C ILE A 126 24.14 -86.74 82.67
N LYS A 127 25.31 -86.20 83.05
CA LYS A 127 25.53 -84.74 83.09
C LYS A 127 25.45 -84.08 81.70
N GLY A 128 25.87 -84.75 80.64
CA GLY A 128 25.78 -84.24 79.27
C GLY A 128 24.35 -84.13 78.74
N VAL A 129 23.49 -85.11 79.07
CA VAL A 129 22.08 -85.11 78.61
C VAL A 129 21.26 -83.99 79.26
N ALA A 130 21.56 -83.62 80.51
CA ALA A 130 20.90 -82.51 81.19
C ALA A 130 21.19 -81.14 80.53
N GLY A 131 22.45 -80.87 80.14
CA GLY A 131 22.83 -79.61 79.51
C GLY A 131 22.24 -79.42 78.10
N ASN A 132 22.07 -80.51 77.34
CA ASN A 132 21.46 -80.44 76.01
C ASN A 132 19.96 -80.10 76.08
N ALA A 133 19.25 -80.48 77.14
CA ALA A 133 17.83 -80.17 77.31
C ALA A 133 17.59 -78.67 77.60
N GLU A 134 18.46 -78.03 78.40
CA GLU A 134 18.37 -76.58 78.66
C GLU A 134 18.66 -75.75 77.39
N SER A 135 19.73 -76.07 76.63
CA SER A 135 20.02 -75.35 75.37
C SER A 135 18.95 -75.51 74.29
N LEU A 136 18.25 -76.66 74.24
CA LEU A 136 17.19 -76.87 73.26
C LEU A 136 15.95 -75.99 73.55
N SER A 137 15.63 -75.75 74.83
CA SER A 137 14.53 -74.85 75.20
C SER A 137 14.85 -73.39 74.85
N ALA A 138 16.07 -72.91 75.13
CA ALA A 138 16.46 -71.54 74.82
C ALA A 138 16.46 -71.25 73.30
N SER A 139 16.93 -72.20 72.49
CA SER A 139 16.95 -72.05 71.02
C SER A 139 15.54 -72.09 70.38
N ALA A 140 14.57 -72.73 71.04
CA ALA A 140 13.17 -72.73 70.60
C ALA A 140 12.47 -71.37 70.83
N GLU A 141 12.75 -70.68 71.95
CA GLU A 141 12.21 -69.33 72.20
C GLU A 141 12.77 -68.29 71.20
N GLU A 142 14.07 -68.35 70.89
CA GLU A 142 14.72 -67.45 69.93
C GLU A 142 14.20 -67.63 68.49
N THR A 143 13.95 -68.88 68.06
CA THR A 143 13.36 -69.16 66.75
C THR A 143 11.90 -68.71 66.62
N SER A 144 11.12 -68.70 67.71
CA SER A 144 9.75 -68.17 67.68
C SER A 144 9.74 -66.66 67.43
N ALA A 145 10.60 -65.89 68.13
CA ALA A 145 10.68 -64.44 67.97
C ALA A 145 11.11 -64.02 66.55
N ALA A 146 12.07 -64.73 65.94
CA ALA A 146 12.53 -64.43 64.57
C ALA A 146 11.46 -64.65 63.49
N ILE A 147 10.51 -65.58 63.70
CA ILE A 147 9.45 -65.86 62.73
C ILE A 147 8.32 -64.83 62.81
N GLU A 148 8.00 -64.32 64.01
CA GLU A 148 7.03 -63.22 64.15
C GLU A 148 7.52 -61.93 63.43
N GLU A 149 8.82 -61.62 63.51
CA GLU A 149 9.42 -60.49 62.79
C GLU A 149 9.37 -60.69 61.25
N MET A 150 9.57 -61.93 60.79
CA MET A 150 9.47 -62.30 59.36
C MET A 150 8.05 -62.11 58.81
N VAL A 151 7.01 -62.47 59.58
CA VAL A 151 5.60 -62.25 59.21
C VAL A 151 5.27 -60.76 59.13
N ALA A 152 5.83 -59.93 60.02
CA ALA A 152 5.68 -58.48 59.95
C ALA A 152 6.30 -57.90 58.66
N SER A 153 7.53 -58.30 58.31
CA SER A 153 8.18 -57.86 57.07
C SER A 153 7.42 -58.31 55.80
N ILE A 154 6.86 -59.52 55.77
CA ILE A 154 6.03 -60.00 54.66
C ILE A 154 4.77 -59.12 54.48
N ASN A 155 4.14 -58.66 55.58
CA ASN A 155 3.01 -57.74 55.50
C ASN A 155 3.41 -56.37 54.90
N GLN A 156 4.59 -55.86 55.23
CA GLN A 156 5.10 -54.59 54.68
C GLN A 156 5.38 -54.68 53.16
N VAL A 157 5.94 -55.80 52.68
CA VAL A 157 6.18 -56.02 51.24
C VAL A 157 4.86 -56.12 50.46
N ALA A 158 3.82 -56.74 51.04
CA ALA A 158 2.49 -56.79 50.44
C ALA A 158 1.87 -55.38 50.27
N GLY A 159 1.94 -54.53 51.31
CA GLY A 159 1.46 -53.15 51.24
C GLY A 159 2.24 -52.28 50.23
N ASN A 160 3.56 -52.44 50.16
CA ASN A 160 4.39 -51.76 49.15
C ASN A 160 4.02 -52.20 47.72
N SER A 161 3.71 -53.48 47.50
CA SER A 161 3.28 -53.98 46.18
C SER A 161 1.96 -53.36 45.71
N GLU A 162 1.01 -53.16 46.63
CA GLU A 162 -0.29 -52.54 46.34
C GLU A 162 -0.14 -51.03 46.02
N SER A 163 0.72 -50.31 46.76
CA SER A 163 1.06 -48.91 46.45
C SER A 163 1.79 -48.76 45.10
N THR A 164 2.69 -49.70 44.80
CA THR A 164 3.41 -49.72 43.51
C THR A 164 2.45 -49.96 42.35
N ALA A 165 1.45 -50.85 42.49
CA ALA A 165 0.42 -51.06 41.48
C ALA A 165 -0.38 -49.78 41.19
N SER A 166 -0.82 -49.05 42.23
CA SER A 166 -1.52 -47.77 42.07
C SER A 166 -0.66 -46.73 41.34
N SER A 167 0.63 -46.66 41.68
CA SER A 167 1.58 -45.73 41.06
C SER A 167 1.81 -46.05 39.56
N VAL A 168 1.87 -47.33 39.18
CA VAL A 168 1.98 -47.77 37.78
C VAL A 168 0.75 -47.36 36.94
N GLU A 169 -0.46 -47.43 37.50
CA GLU A 169 -1.68 -46.96 36.82
C GLU A 169 -1.72 -45.42 36.71
N GLN A 170 -1.28 -44.68 37.74
CA GLN A 170 -1.17 -43.22 37.66
C GLN A 170 -0.13 -42.76 36.61
N ILE A 171 0.98 -43.48 36.48
CA ILE A 171 1.98 -43.26 35.43
C ILE A 171 1.35 -43.55 34.05
N SER A 172 0.58 -44.62 33.88
CA SER A 172 -0.15 -44.91 32.63
C SER A 172 -1.07 -43.77 32.19
N ALA A 173 -1.90 -43.27 33.11
CA ALA A 173 -2.81 -42.16 32.82
C ALA A 173 -2.04 -40.87 32.43
N SER A 174 -0.91 -40.61 33.11
CA SER A 174 -0.04 -39.47 32.82
C SER A 174 0.62 -39.58 31.43
N ILE A 175 1.05 -40.78 31.03
CA ILE A 175 1.60 -41.04 29.69
C ILE A 175 0.54 -40.86 28.61
N GLU A 176 -0.70 -41.30 28.84
CA GLU A 176 -1.80 -41.07 27.89
C GLU A 176 -2.12 -39.58 27.72
N GLN A 177 -2.03 -38.80 28.80
CA GLN A 177 -2.15 -37.34 28.75
C GLN A 177 -0.98 -36.69 27.97
N ILE A 178 0.26 -37.14 28.20
CA ILE A 178 1.43 -36.68 27.44
C ILE A 178 1.27 -37.01 25.94
N SER A 179 0.77 -38.19 25.58
CA SER A 179 0.47 -38.56 24.19
C SER A 179 -0.54 -37.61 23.52
N LYS A 180 -1.62 -37.24 24.24
CA LYS A 180 -2.59 -36.24 23.76
C LYS A 180 -1.96 -34.85 23.62
N SER A 181 -1.14 -34.41 24.58
CA SER A 181 -0.44 -33.13 24.50
C SER A 181 0.57 -33.06 23.36
N ILE A 182 1.35 -34.11 23.10
CA ILE A 182 2.27 -34.17 21.95
C ILE A 182 1.50 -34.05 20.63
N LYS A 183 0.38 -34.77 20.48
CA LYS A 183 -0.51 -34.62 19.29
C LYS A 183 -1.05 -33.19 19.15
N GLY A 184 -1.39 -32.53 20.26
CA GLY A 184 -1.82 -31.13 20.26
C GLY A 184 -0.71 -30.16 19.84
N VAL A 185 0.52 -30.35 20.31
CA VAL A 185 1.68 -29.53 19.91
C VAL A 185 2.00 -29.75 18.42
N ALA A 186 1.91 -30.98 17.90
CA ALA A 186 2.09 -31.27 16.48
C ALA A 186 1.04 -30.53 15.61
N GLY A 187 -0.25 -30.60 15.98
CA GLY A 187 -1.31 -29.86 15.27
C GLY A 187 -1.16 -28.34 15.34
N ASN A 188 -0.64 -27.81 16.45
CA ASN A 188 -0.29 -26.39 16.57
C ASN A 188 0.90 -26.01 15.66
N ALA A 189 1.89 -26.89 15.49
CA ALA A 189 3.02 -26.65 14.59
C ALA A 189 2.59 -26.67 13.11
N GLU A 190 1.73 -27.60 12.71
CA GLU A 190 1.12 -27.61 11.37
C GLU A 190 0.29 -26.34 11.12
N SER A 191 -0.56 -25.94 12.08
CA SER A 191 -1.36 -24.71 11.98
C SER A 191 -0.48 -23.46 11.91
N LEU A 192 0.61 -23.41 12.68
CA LEU A 192 1.58 -22.30 12.65
C LEU A 192 2.32 -22.22 11.30
N SER A 193 2.65 -23.37 10.69
CA SER A 193 3.25 -23.41 9.35
C SER A 193 2.28 -22.90 8.28
N ALA A 194 1.01 -23.33 8.33
CA ALA A 194 -0.02 -22.83 7.42
C ALA A 194 -0.28 -21.31 7.58
N SER A 195 -0.34 -20.82 8.82
CA SER A 195 -0.47 -19.37 9.08
C SER A 195 0.77 -18.57 8.65
N ALA A 196 1.97 -19.15 8.73
CA ALA A 196 3.19 -18.53 8.21
C ALA A 196 3.16 -18.46 6.67
N GLU A 197 2.75 -19.50 5.96
CA GLU A 197 2.55 -19.47 4.50
C GLU A 197 1.53 -18.41 4.08
N GLU A 198 0.36 -18.32 4.75
CA GLU A 198 -0.66 -17.30 4.49
C GLU A 198 -0.12 -15.87 4.74
N THR A 199 0.65 -15.69 5.82
CA THR A 199 1.29 -14.40 6.13
C THR A 199 2.35 -14.04 5.10
N SER A 200 3.13 -15.01 4.60
CA SER A 200 4.10 -14.77 3.53
C SER A 200 3.42 -14.29 2.25
N ALA A 201 2.34 -14.96 1.82
CA ALA A 201 1.55 -14.56 0.64
C ALA A 201 0.97 -13.14 0.80
N ALA A 202 0.44 -12.80 1.97
CA ALA A 202 -0.09 -11.46 2.25
C ALA A 202 1.01 -10.38 2.23
N ILE A 203 2.24 -10.69 2.66
CA ILE A 203 3.38 -9.76 2.59
C ILE A 203 3.88 -9.59 1.15
N GLU A 204 3.88 -10.65 0.33
CA GLU A 204 4.20 -10.53 -1.11
C GLU A 204 3.20 -9.61 -1.84
N GLU A 205 1.89 -9.76 -1.59
CA GLU A 205 0.86 -8.88 -2.14
C GLU A 205 0.99 -7.43 -1.65
N MET A 206 1.36 -7.24 -0.37
CA MET A 206 1.64 -5.93 0.21
C MET A 206 2.87 -5.27 -0.45
N VAL A 207 3.96 -6.01 -0.64
CA VAL A 207 5.16 -5.53 -1.35
C VAL A 207 4.80 -5.16 -2.79
N ALA A 208 3.98 -5.96 -3.49
CA ALA A 208 3.49 -5.62 -4.83
C ALA A 208 2.70 -4.28 -4.83
N SER A 209 1.77 -4.11 -3.89
CA SER A 209 1.02 -2.85 -3.73
C SER A 209 1.93 -1.66 -3.41
N ILE A 210 2.94 -1.83 -2.55
CA ILE A 210 3.92 -0.78 -2.24
C ILE A 210 4.73 -0.37 -3.49
N ASN A 211 5.16 -1.34 -4.32
CA ASN A 211 5.84 -1.03 -5.59
C ASN A 211 4.92 -0.26 -6.55
N GLN A 212 3.63 -0.60 -6.61
CA GLN A 212 2.64 0.17 -7.39
C GLN A 212 2.47 1.60 -6.84
N VAL A 213 2.43 1.79 -5.52
CA VAL A 213 2.40 3.13 -4.90
C VAL A 213 3.66 3.93 -5.24
N ALA A 214 4.84 3.31 -5.22
CA ALA A 214 6.09 3.95 -5.61
C ALA A 214 6.07 4.40 -7.08
N GLY A 215 5.68 3.53 -8.01
CA GLY A 215 5.54 3.87 -9.43
C GLY A 215 4.49 4.94 -9.70
N ASN A 216 3.34 4.88 -9.02
CA ASN A 216 2.33 5.94 -9.06
C ASN A 216 2.88 7.28 -8.53
N SER A 217 3.70 7.27 -7.47
CA SER A 217 4.33 8.48 -6.92
C SER A 217 5.31 9.09 -7.92
N GLU A 218 6.10 8.28 -8.62
CA GLU A 218 7.02 8.71 -9.67
C GLU A 218 6.29 9.34 -10.87
N SER A 219 5.19 8.71 -11.33
CA SER A 219 4.29 9.27 -12.35
C SER A 219 3.64 10.59 -11.89
N THR A 220 3.22 10.66 -10.63
CA THR A 220 2.63 11.88 -10.04
C THR A 220 3.68 12.99 -9.93
N ALA A 221 4.94 12.69 -9.60
CA ALA A 221 6.02 13.67 -9.59
C ALA A 221 6.25 14.28 -10.98
N SER A 222 6.34 13.44 -12.02
CA SER A 222 6.42 13.90 -13.42
C SER A 222 5.22 14.79 -13.80
N SER A 223 4.01 14.39 -13.41
CA SER A 223 2.79 15.18 -13.64
C SER A 223 2.83 16.54 -12.93
N VAL A 224 3.35 16.61 -11.70
CA VAL A 224 3.52 17.85 -10.93
C VAL A 224 4.54 18.80 -11.58
N GLU A 225 5.64 18.27 -12.12
CA GLU A 225 6.63 19.08 -12.87
C GLU A 225 6.05 19.60 -14.21
N GLN A 226 5.28 18.77 -14.93
CA GLN A 226 4.58 19.21 -16.14
C GLN A 226 3.53 20.30 -15.83
N ILE A 227 2.81 20.19 -14.70
CA ILE A 227 1.90 21.23 -14.22
C ILE A 227 2.70 22.51 -13.88
N SER A 228 3.86 22.41 -13.20
CA SER A 228 4.71 23.59 -12.94
C SER A 228 5.09 24.34 -14.21
N ALA A 229 5.60 23.64 -15.22
CA ALA A 229 5.96 24.26 -16.50
C ALA A 229 4.74 24.93 -17.18
N SER A 230 3.59 24.27 -17.15
CA SER A 230 2.34 24.81 -17.70
C SER A 230 1.89 26.07 -16.96
N ILE A 231 2.00 26.10 -15.63
CA ILE A 231 1.67 27.26 -14.78
C ILE A 231 2.64 28.43 -15.01
N GLU A 232 3.94 28.16 -15.22
CA GLU A 232 4.91 29.21 -15.57
C GLU A 232 4.59 29.84 -16.95
N GLN A 233 4.18 29.02 -17.93
CA GLN A 233 3.72 29.51 -19.23
C GLN A 233 2.42 30.33 -19.10
N ILE A 234 1.47 29.91 -18.26
CA ILE A 234 0.27 30.69 -17.94
C ILE A 234 0.65 32.04 -17.30
N SER A 235 1.60 32.07 -16.35
CA SER A 235 2.08 33.32 -15.74
C SER A 235 2.67 34.30 -16.78
N LYS A 236 3.48 33.80 -17.72
CA LYS A 236 3.98 34.61 -18.85
C LYS A 236 2.84 35.13 -19.74
N SER A 237 1.86 34.28 -20.05
CA SER A 237 0.69 34.68 -20.85
C SER A 237 -0.14 35.77 -20.15
N ILE A 238 -0.40 35.66 -18.84
CA ILE A 238 -1.12 36.68 -18.06
C ILE A 238 -0.37 38.02 -18.07
N LYS A 239 0.96 38.01 -17.90
CA LYS A 239 1.78 39.24 -18.02
C LYS A 239 1.67 39.86 -19.43
N GLY A 240 1.66 39.04 -20.48
CA GLY A 240 1.46 39.50 -21.85
C GLY A 240 0.08 40.12 -22.07
N VAL A 241 -1.00 39.51 -21.54
CA VAL A 241 -2.36 40.06 -21.61
C VAL A 241 -2.46 41.37 -20.81
N ALA A 242 -1.81 41.48 -19.65
CA ALA A 242 -1.77 42.71 -18.87
C ALA A 242 -1.08 43.86 -19.64
N GLY A 243 0.09 43.61 -20.25
CA GLY A 243 0.78 44.59 -21.09
C GLY A 243 -0.04 44.99 -22.33
N ASN A 244 -0.76 44.06 -22.95
CA ASN A 244 -1.70 44.37 -24.03
C ASN A 244 -2.88 45.24 -23.56
N ALA A 245 -3.38 45.03 -22.33
CA ALA A 245 -4.44 45.87 -21.76
C ALA A 245 -3.96 47.29 -21.46
N GLU A 246 -2.75 47.46 -20.91
CA GLU A 246 -2.13 48.79 -20.74
C GLU A 246 -1.92 49.50 -22.08
N SER A 247 -1.36 48.79 -23.08
CA SER A 247 -1.17 49.34 -24.42
C SER A 247 -2.49 49.74 -25.08
N LEU A 248 -3.54 48.93 -24.94
CA LEU A 248 -4.88 49.23 -25.45
C LEU A 248 -5.49 50.47 -24.75
N SER A 249 -5.27 50.67 -23.46
CA SER A 249 -5.71 51.86 -22.73
C SER A 249 -5.00 53.12 -23.24
N ALA A 250 -3.67 53.07 -23.41
CA ALA A 250 -2.89 54.19 -23.97
C ALA A 250 -3.32 54.53 -25.41
N SER A 251 -3.52 53.52 -26.27
CA SER A 251 -4.07 53.73 -27.62
C SER A 251 -5.48 54.33 -27.59
N ALA A 252 -6.32 53.96 -26.63
CA ALA A 252 -7.66 54.54 -26.48
C ALA A 252 -7.59 56.03 -26.06
N GLU A 253 -6.70 56.40 -25.13
CA GLU A 253 -6.45 57.80 -24.76
C GLU A 253 -5.98 58.65 -25.96
N GLU A 254 -4.99 58.15 -26.72
CA GLU A 254 -4.49 58.82 -27.93
C GLU A 254 -5.59 58.97 -29.00
N THR A 255 -6.41 57.92 -29.19
CA THR A 255 -7.58 57.97 -30.09
C THR A 255 -8.61 59.00 -29.60
N SER A 256 -8.84 59.12 -28.29
CA SER A 256 -9.76 60.12 -27.73
C SER A 256 -9.29 61.54 -28.04
N ALA A 257 -8.01 61.84 -27.81
CA ALA A 257 -7.43 63.16 -28.11
C ALA A 257 -7.53 63.51 -29.61
N ALA A 258 -7.23 62.56 -30.50
CA ALA A 258 -7.37 62.75 -31.94
C ALA A 258 -8.84 63.01 -32.37
N ILE A 259 -9.81 62.39 -31.69
CA ILE A 259 -11.24 62.62 -31.96
C ILE A 259 -11.71 63.98 -31.44
N GLU A 260 -11.21 64.46 -30.29
CA GLU A 260 -11.49 65.81 -29.82
C GLU A 260 -10.98 66.88 -30.81
N GLU A 261 -9.75 66.73 -31.33
CA GLU A 261 -9.19 67.62 -32.36
C GLU A 261 -10.00 67.57 -33.67
N MET A 262 -10.43 66.38 -34.08
CA MET A 262 -11.31 66.19 -35.24
C MET A 262 -12.67 66.89 -35.05
N VAL A 263 -13.29 66.79 -33.87
CA VAL A 263 -14.56 67.47 -33.56
C VAL A 263 -14.37 69.00 -33.57
N ALA A 264 -13.27 69.52 -33.04
CA ALA A 264 -12.93 70.94 -33.13
C ALA A 264 -12.78 71.39 -34.60
N SER A 265 -12.08 70.60 -35.43
CA SER A 265 -11.92 70.85 -36.87
C SER A 265 -13.26 70.84 -37.62
N ILE A 266 -14.15 69.89 -37.31
CA ILE A 266 -15.52 69.81 -37.83
C ILE A 266 -16.34 71.05 -37.42
N ASN A 267 -16.17 71.57 -36.20
CA ASN A 267 -16.78 72.83 -35.75
C ASN A 267 -16.28 74.04 -36.55
N GLN A 268 -14.99 74.11 -36.85
CA GLN A 268 -14.42 75.17 -37.68
C GLN A 268 -14.92 75.09 -39.14
N VAL A 269 -15.01 73.90 -39.74
CA VAL A 269 -15.59 73.71 -41.08
C VAL A 269 -17.06 74.13 -41.13
N ALA A 270 -17.84 73.88 -40.06
CA ALA A 270 -19.23 74.34 -39.98
C ALA A 270 -19.33 75.88 -40.02
N GLY A 271 -18.56 76.58 -39.18
CA GLY A 271 -18.54 78.05 -39.15
C GLY A 271 -18.04 78.67 -40.47
N ASN A 272 -17.02 78.07 -41.09
CA ASN A 272 -16.57 78.47 -42.43
C ASN A 272 -17.67 78.27 -43.49
N SER A 273 -18.44 77.19 -43.40
CA SER A 273 -19.54 76.91 -44.33
C SER A 273 -20.69 77.91 -44.18
N GLU A 274 -21.04 78.31 -42.95
CA GLU A 274 -22.01 79.39 -42.70
C GLU A 274 -21.53 80.74 -43.26
N SER A 275 -20.25 81.07 -43.04
CA SER A 275 -19.65 82.31 -43.58
C SER A 275 -19.60 82.31 -45.11
N THR A 276 -19.31 81.15 -45.72
CA THR A 276 -19.37 80.94 -47.18
C THR A 276 -20.80 81.06 -47.68
N ALA A 277 -21.81 80.52 -46.97
CA ALA A 277 -23.22 80.69 -47.32
C ALA A 277 -23.62 82.17 -47.38
N SER A 278 -23.26 82.95 -46.36
CA SER A 278 -23.50 84.40 -46.34
C SER A 278 -22.84 85.12 -47.51
N SER A 279 -21.58 84.76 -47.81
CA SER A 279 -20.83 85.33 -48.95
C SER A 279 -21.49 84.98 -50.30
N VAL A 280 -22.03 83.76 -50.45
CA VAL A 280 -22.80 83.34 -51.63
C VAL A 280 -24.09 84.17 -51.78
N GLU A 281 -24.84 84.42 -50.70
CA GLU A 281 -26.02 85.31 -50.75
C GLU A 281 -25.64 86.75 -51.16
N GLN A 282 -24.54 87.28 -50.62
CA GLN A 282 -24.07 88.64 -50.94
C GLN A 282 -23.63 88.76 -52.41
N ILE A 283 -22.93 87.75 -52.95
CA ILE A 283 -22.59 87.67 -54.38
C ILE A 283 -23.89 87.61 -55.20
N SER A 284 -24.87 86.81 -54.80
CA SER A 284 -26.16 86.71 -55.49
C SER A 284 -26.89 88.06 -55.59
N ALA A 285 -26.92 88.84 -54.50
CA ALA A 285 -27.48 90.20 -54.51
C ALA A 285 -26.69 91.17 -55.40
N SER A 286 -25.36 91.07 -55.39
CA SER A 286 -24.47 91.90 -56.22
C SER A 286 -24.67 91.61 -57.71
N ILE A 287 -24.88 90.35 -58.09
CA ILE A 287 -25.23 89.95 -59.46
C ILE A 287 -26.58 90.52 -59.88
N GLU A 288 -27.58 90.52 -59.00
CA GLU A 288 -28.89 91.12 -59.33
C GLU A 288 -28.75 92.63 -59.63
N GLN A 289 -27.89 93.34 -58.88
CA GLN A 289 -27.54 94.73 -59.20
C GLN A 289 -26.79 94.85 -60.55
N ILE A 290 -25.78 94.00 -60.83
CA ILE A 290 -25.08 94.01 -62.12
C ILE A 290 -26.07 93.76 -63.28
N SER A 291 -27.00 92.81 -63.13
CA SER A 291 -28.05 92.53 -64.12
C SER A 291 -28.95 93.75 -64.39
N LYS A 292 -29.32 94.50 -63.34
CA LYS A 292 -30.04 95.79 -63.48
C LYS A 292 -29.18 96.84 -64.18
N SER A 293 -27.91 96.98 -63.82
CA SER A 293 -27.00 97.94 -64.44
C SER A 293 -26.73 97.66 -65.92
N ILE A 294 -26.54 96.39 -66.32
CA ILE A 294 -26.44 95.97 -67.74
C ILE A 294 -27.69 96.38 -68.52
N LYS A 295 -28.89 96.13 -67.99
CA LYS A 295 -30.15 96.59 -68.62
C LYS A 295 -30.21 98.10 -68.77
N GLY A 296 -29.73 98.85 -67.77
CA GLY A 296 -29.61 100.31 -67.82
C GLY A 296 -28.65 100.80 -68.91
N VAL A 297 -27.44 100.21 -69.00
CA VAL A 297 -26.45 100.56 -70.03
C VAL A 297 -26.98 100.24 -71.43
N ALA A 298 -27.68 99.11 -71.62
CA ALA A 298 -28.31 98.77 -72.90
C ALA A 298 -29.35 99.84 -73.32
N GLY A 299 -30.22 100.26 -72.39
CA GLY A 299 -31.20 101.34 -72.65
C GLY A 299 -30.54 102.70 -72.93
N ASN A 300 -29.44 103.02 -72.25
CA ASN A 300 -28.67 104.24 -72.52
C ASN A 300 -28.05 104.21 -73.93
N ALA A 301 -27.53 103.05 -74.38
CA ALA A 301 -27.00 102.89 -75.73
C ALA A 301 -28.08 102.98 -76.83
N GLU A 302 -29.29 102.46 -76.58
CA GLU A 302 -30.45 102.67 -77.45
C GLU A 302 -30.83 104.16 -77.52
N SER A 303 -30.90 104.83 -76.38
CA SER A 303 -31.19 106.28 -76.31
C SER A 303 -30.13 107.11 -77.04
N LEU A 304 -28.84 106.77 -76.88
CA LEU A 304 -27.73 107.44 -77.56
C LEU A 304 -27.79 107.26 -79.09
N SER A 305 -28.17 106.07 -79.58
CA SER A 305 -28.39 105.84 -81.01
C SER A 305 -29.53 106.71 -81.55
N ALA A 306 -30.65 106.80 -80.83
CA ALA A 306 -31.78 107.64 -81.23
C ALA A 306 -31.42 109.14 -81.25
N SER A 307 -30.69 109.63 -80.25
CA SER A 307 -30.23 111.03 -80.22
C SER A 307 -29.18 111.33 -81.29
N ALA A 308 -28.34 110.36 -81.66
CA ALA A 308 -27.43 110.46 -82.80
C ALA A 308 -28.20 110.57 -84.13
N GLU A 309 -29.23 109.75 -84.35
CA GLU A 309 -30.11 109.84 -85.53
C GLU A 309 -30.80 111.21 -85.62
N GLU A 310 -31.35 111.73 -84.51
CA GLU A 310 -31.94 113.07 -84.43
C GLU A 310 -30.92 114.18 -84.75
N THR A 311 -29.70 114.06 -84.24
CA THR A 311 -28.62 115.03 -84.48
C THR A 311 -28.18 115.00 -85.95
N SER A 312 -28.10 113.82 -86.59
CA SER A 312 -27.81 113.71 -88.02
C SER A 312 -28.87 114.44 -88.85
N ALA A 313 -30.16 114.21 -88.55
CA ALA A 313 -31.26 114.86 -89.27
C ALA A 313 -31.22 116.41 -89.13
N ALA A 314 -30.93 116.92 -87.93
CA ALA A 314 -30.80 118.36 -87.70
C ALA A 314 -29.61 118.99 -88.47
N ILE A 315 -28.50 118.25 -88.62
CA ILE A 315 -27.33 118.71 -89.38
C ILE A 315 -27.59 118.64 -90.89
N GLU A 316 -28.32 117.65 -91.40
CA GLU A 316 -28.77 117.63 -92.80
C GLU A 316 -29.64 118.86 -93.14
N GLU A 317 -30.57 119.23 -92.25
CA GLU A 317 -31.37 120.45 -92.39
C GLU A 317 -30.50 121.72 -92.32
N MET A 318 -29.51 121.76 -91.41
CA MET A 318 -28.55 122.87 -91.31
C MET A 318 -27.73 123.04 -92.59
N VAL A 319 -27.19 121.96 -93.17
CA VAL A 319 -26.45 121.99 -94.44
C VAL A 319 -27.35 122.47 -95.59
N ALA A 320 -28.62 122.06 -95.62
CA ALA A 320 -29.58 122.57 -96.60
C ALA A 320 -29.81 124.08 -96.45
N SER A 321 -29.96 124.58 -95.22
CA SER A 321 -30.09 126.02 -94.93
C SER A 321 -28.83 126.82 -95.30
N ILE A 322 -27.63 126.29 -95.02
CA ILE A 322 -26.35 126.91 -95.42
C ILE A 322 -26.25 127.01 -96.95
N ASN A 323 -26.63 125.97 -97.70
CA ASN A 323 -26.69 126.04 -99.16
C ASN A 323 -27.70 127.09 -99.66
N GLN A 324 -28.84 127.27 -98.96
CA GLN A 324 -29.78 128.35 -99.25
C GLN A 324 -29.18 129.74 -98.98
N VAL A 325 -28.45 129.92 -97.88
CA VAL A 325 -27.73 131.17 -97.58
C VAL A 325 -26.70 131.47 -98.67
N ALA A 326 -25.86 130.51 -99.04
CA ALA A 326 -24.88 130.67 -100.13
C ALA A 326 -25.54 131.12 -101.46
N ASN A 327 -26.62 130.47 -101.87
CA ASN A 327 -27.40 130.84 -103.06
C ASN A 327 -28.02 132.25 -102.95
N SER A 328 -28.51 132.65 -101.78
CA SER A 328 -29.02 133.99 -101.54
C SER A 328 -27.91 135.04 -101.60
N THR A 329 -26.73 134.75 -101.05
CA THR A 329 -25.56 135.63 -101.07
C THR A 329 -25.02 135.83 -102.49
N GLU A 330 -24.98 134.80 -103.33
CA GLU A 330 -24.67 134.92 -104.77
C GLU A 330 -25.69 135.80 -105.51
N ASN A 331 -26.99 135.65 -105.21
CA ASN A 331 -28.03 136.50 -105.79
C ASN A 331 -27.91 137.97 -105.34
N ILE A 332 -27.57 138.22 -104.07
CA ILE A 332 -27.34 139.58 -103.55
C ILE A 332 -26.11 140.18 -104.24
N LYS A 333 -25.00 139.43 -104.40
CA LYS A 333 -23.79 139.88 -105.12
C LYS A 333 -24.12 140.40 -106.52
N ARG A 334 -24.85 139.60 -107.30
CA ARG A 334 -25.30 139.98 -108.65
C ARG A 334 -26.19 141.23 -108.64
N LEU A 335 -27.04 141.40 -107.63
CA LEU A 335 -27.86 142.61 -107.49
C LEU A 335 -27.02 143.83 -107.11
N SER A 336 -26.04 143.68 -106.22
CA SER A 336 -25.10 144.74 -105.82
C SER A 336 -24.23 145.20 -106.99
N ASP A 337 -23.68 144.29 -107.78
CA ASP A 337 -22.93 144.62 -109.01
C ASP A 337 -23.82 145.34 -110.05
N SER A 338 -25.09 144.93 -110.19
CA SER A 338 -26.07 145.65 -111.02
C SER A 338 -26.36 147.06 -110.49
N LEU A 339 -26.58 147.20 -109.18
CA LEU A 339 -26.80 148.50 -108.53
C LEU A 339 -25.58 149.42 -108.65
N LYS A 340 -24.36 148.88 -108.57
CA LYS A 340 -23.11 149.62 -108.77
C LYS A 340 -23.08 150.23 -110.18
N THR A 341 -23.43 149.43 -111.18
CA THR A 341 -23.51 149.85 -112.58
C THR A 341 -24.55 150.96 -112.78
N GLU A 342 -25.76 150.80 -112.21
CA GLU A 342 -26.81 151.82 -112.31
C GLU A 342 -26.44 153.13 -111.57
N ALA A 343 -25.79 153.05 -110.41
CA ALA A 343 -25.30 154.22 -109.70
C ALA A 343 -24.21 154.96 -110.49
N GLN A 344 -23.27 154.22 -111.12
CA GLN A 344 -22.26 154.81 -112.00
C GLN A 344 -22.88 155.48 -113.23
N ASN A 345 -23.90 154.87 -113.85
CA ASN A 345 -24.67 155.48 -114.94
C ASN A 345 -25.38 156.76 -114.47
N GLY A 346 -26.02 156.72 -113.30
CA GLY A 346 -26.66 157.88 -112.67
C GLY A 346 -25.68 159.02 -112.43
N ARG A 347 -24.46 158.73 -111.95
CA ARG A 347 -23.39 159.73 -111.77
C ARG A 347 -23.07 160.43 -113.09
N LYS A 348 -22.88 159.65 -114.16
CA LYS A 348 -22.62 160.17 -115.51
C LYS A 348 -23.76 161.06 -116.02
N SER A 349 -25.03 160.66 -115.81
CA SER A 349 -26.18 161.49 -116.17
C SER A 349 -26.23 162.83 -115.41
N VAL A 350 -25.82 162.84 -114.14
CA VAL A 350 -25.70 164.07 -113.34
C VAL A 350 -24.54 164.95 -113.84
N GLU A 351 -23.39 164.38 -114.19
CA GLU A 351 -22.26 165.11 -114.82
C GLU A 351 -22.67 165.76 -116.16
N GLU A 352 -23.39 165.03 -117.02
CA GLU A 352 -23.96 165.55 -118.27
C GLU A 352 -24.99 166.67 -118.01
N THR A 353 -25.80 166.55 -116.94
CA THR A 353 -26.74 167.59 -116.51
C THR A 353 -26.00 168.84 -116.03
N LEU A 354 -24.92 168.71 -115.26
CA LEU A 354 -24.09 169.83 -114.79
C LEU A 354 -23.46 170.59 -115.98
N SER A 355 -22.94 169.87 -116.98
CA SER A 355 -22.48 170.45 -118.24
C SER A 355 -23.60 171.24 -118.93
N SER A 356 -24.79 170.65 -119.06
CA SER A 356 -25.93 171.30 -119.71
C SER A 356 -26.42 172.55 -118.97
N ILE A 357 -26.42 172.55 -117.63
CA ILE A 357 -26.78 173.74 -116.82
C ILE A 357 -25.73 174.83 -116.96
N LYS A 358 -24.45 174.48 -117.10
CA LYS A 358 -23.37 175.45 -117.39
C LYS A 358 -23.62 176.13 -118.73
N ASP A 359 -23.90 175.37 -119.79
CA ASP A 359 -24.24 175.92 -121.11
C ASP A 359 -25.49 176.83 -121.07
N ILE A 360 -26.51 176.48 -120.27
CA ILE A 360 -27.68 177.33 -120.02
C ILE A 360 -27.30 178.63 -119.30
N THR A 361 -26.41 178.56 -118.31
CA THR A 361 -25.94 179.73 -117.55
C THR A 361 -25.20 180.71 -118.46
N ASP A 362 -24.33 180.20 -119.32
CA ASP A 362 -23.59 181.00 -120.32
C ASP A 362 -24.55 181.62 -121.36
N ALA A 363 -25.55 180.87 -121.83
CA ALA A 363 -26.58 181.39 -122.73
C ALA A 363 -27.46 182.49 -122.09
N ILE A 364 -27.87 182.32 -120.83
CA ILE A 364 -28.63 183.34 -120.07
C ILE A 364 -27.78 184.60 -119.92
N TYR A 365 -26.48 184.47 -119.59
CA TYR A 365 -25.56 185.61 -119.46
C TYR A 365 -25.43 186.40 -120.77
N LEU A 366 -25.25 185.72 -121.91
CA LEU A 366 -25.22 186.34 -123.23
C LEU A 366 -26.55 187.04 -123.58
N THR A 367 -27.69 186.39 -123.29
CA THR A 367 -29.03 186.95 -123.53
C THR A 367 -29.25 188.21 -122.69
N GLY A 368 -28.78 188.23 -121.44
CA GLY A 368 -28.81 189.39 -120.55
C GLY A 368 -28.12 190.61 -121.15
N ASN A 369 -26.92 190.42 -121.69
CA ASN A 369 -26.14 191.49 -122.32
C ASN A 369 -26.86 192.07 -123.56
N VAL A 370 -27.46 191.21 -124.41
CA VAL A 370 -28.21 191.66 -125.59
C VAL A 370 -29.46 192.47 -125.22
N ILE A 371 -30.23 192.01 -124.22
CA ILE A 371 -31.42 192.73 -123.75
C ILE A 371 -31.06 194.04 -123.05
N ASN A 372 -29.97 194.08 -122.27
CA ASN A 372 -29.50 195.32 -121.65
C ASN A 372 -29.13 196.38 -122.72
N ASN A 373 -28.39 195.98 -123.76
CA ASN A 373 -28.09 196.85 -124.91
C ASN A 373 -29.35 197.33 -125.65
N LEU A 374 -30.39 196.49 -125.76
CA LEU A 374 -31.68 196.88 -126.35
C LEU A 374 -32.43 197.91 -125.48
N GLY A 375 -32.35 197.77 -124.15
CA GLY A 375 -32.84 198.75 -123.18
C GLY A 375 -32.19 200.12 -123.39
N GLU A 376 -30.86 200.20 -123.39
CA GLU A 376 -30.12 201.45 -123.65
C GLU A 376 -30.43 202.06 -125.03
N SER A 377 -30.58 201.21 -126.06
CA SER A 377 -30.93 201.68 -127.41
C SER A 377 -32.37 202.21 -127.47
N SER A 378 -33.29 201.63 -126.71
CA SER A 378 -34.68 202.09 -126.61
C SER A 378 -34.80 203.39 -125.81
N GLU A 379 -33.95 203.61 -124.80
CA GLU A 379 -33.83 204.89 -124.09
C GLU A 379 -33.38 206.01 -125.04
N LYS A 380 -32.36 205.75 -125.87
CA LYS A 380 -31.89 206.68 -126.92
C LYS A 380 -32.99 206.99 -127.96
N ILE A 381 -33.73 206.00 -128.45
CA ILE A 381 -34.85 206.27 -129.38
C ILE A 381 -35.95 207.10 -128.69
N GLY A 382 -36.21 206.86 -127.40
CA GLY A 382 -37.16 207.65 -126.60
C GLY A 382 -36.81 209.15 -126.58
N SER A 383 -35.54 209.48 -126.34
CA SER A 383 -35.08 210.88 -126.40
C SER A 383 -35.18 211.50 -127.81
N ILE A 384 -34.97 210.71 -128.87
CA ILE A 384 -35.12 211.20 -130.25
C ILE A 384 -36.60 211.48 -130.56
N THR A 385 -37.53 210.62 -130.09
CA THR A 385 -38.96 210.86 -130.31
C THR A 385 -39.47 212.12 -129.63
N GLU A 386 -38.98 212.45 -128.44
CA GLU A 386 -39.33 213.71 -127.76
C GLU A 386 -38.91 214.93 -128.60
N VAL A 387 -37.68 214.93 -129.13
CA VAL A 387 -37.19 215.99 -130.04
C VAL A 387 -38.01 216.08 -131.34
N ILE A 388 -38.50 214.97 -131.89
CA ILE A 388 -39.35 215.01 -133.10
C ILE A 388 -40.73 215.59 -132.77
N ASP A 389 -41.32 215.32 -131.60
CA ASP A 389 -42.61 215.90 -131.18
C ASP A 389 -42.47 217.43 -131.04
N ASP A 390 -41.38 217.90 -130.42
CA ASP A 390 -41.03 219.33 -130.32
C ASP A 390 -40.88 220.00 -131.70
N ILE A 391 -40.17 219.35 -132.64
CA ILE A 391 -40.02 219.85 -134.02
C ILE A 391 -41.39 219.90 -134.72
N ALA A 392 -42.23 218.89 -134.53
CA ALA A 392 -43.57 218.86 -135.12
C ALA A 392 -44.45 219.98 -134.56
N GLU A 393 -44.42 220.25 -133.25
CA GLU A 393 -45.17 221.34 -132.63
C GLU A 393 -44.67 222.72 -133.10
N GLN A 394 -43.34 222.92 -133.20
CA GLN A 394 -42.76 224.13 -133.81
C GLN A 394 -43.17 224.30 -135.28
N THR A 395 -43.15 223.22 -136.06
CA THR A 395 -43.54 223.24 -137.49
C THR A 395 -45.02 223.56 -137.63
N ASN A 396 -45.88 223.07 -136.73
CA ASN A 396 -47.31 223.38 -136.68
C ASN A 396 -47.56 224.89 -136.45
N LEU A 397 -46.81 225.50 -135.52
CA LEU A 397 -46.84 226.94 -135.24
C LEU A 397 -46.33 227.79 -136.42
N LEU A 398 -45.22 227.40 -137.03
CA LEU A 398 -44.68 228.05 -138.23
C LEU A 398 -45.68 228.01 -139.40
N ALA A 399 -46.29 226.85 -139.63
CA ALA A 399 -47.29 226.65 -140.66
C ALA A 399 -48.57 227.46 -140.40
N LEU A 400 -49.03 227.54 -139.15
CA LEU A 400 -50.15 228.40 -138.77
C LEU A 400 -49.85 229.88 -139.07
N ASN A 401 -48.66 230.38 -138.70
CA ASN A 401 -48.25 231.75 -139.00
C ASN A 401 -48.18 232.00 -140.52
N ALA A 402 -47.67 231.05 -141.30
CA ALA A 402 -47.64 231.16 -142.76
C ALA A 402 -49.05 231.11 -143.39
N ALA A 403 -50.00 230.36 -142.82
CA ALA A 403 -51.38 230.33 -143.28
C ALA A 403 -52.11 231.66 -143.01
N ILE A 404 -51.84 232.28 -141.85
CA ILE A 404 -52.35 233.62 -141.50
C ILE A 404 -51.84 234.66 -142.50
N GLU A 405 -50.53 234.69 -142.77
CA GLU A 405 -49.96 235.73 -143.63
C GLU A 405 -50.33 235.54 -145.11
N ALA A 406 -50.51 234.30 -145.55
CA ALA A 406 -51.06 233.99 -146.86
C ALA A 406 -52.52 234.43 -147.04
N ALA A 407 -53.37 234.30 -146.01
CA ALA A 407 -54.72 234.87 -146.03
C ALA A 407 -54.70 236.41 -146.15
N ARG A 408 -53.66 237.06 -145.59
CA ARG A 408 -53.47 238.52 -145.63
C ARG A 408 -53.09 239.06 -147.01
N ALA A 409 -52.37 238.28 -147.82
CA ALA A 409 -52.04 238.62 -149.22
C ALA A 409 -53.22 238.41 -150.21
N GLY A 410 -54.38 237.94 -149.73
CA GLY A 410 -55.63 237.85 -150.49
C GLY A 410 -55.60 236.85 -151.64
N GLU A 411 -56.18 237.22 -152.79
CA GLU A 411 -56.23 236.36 -154.00
C GLU A 411 -54.84 235.85 -154.43
N HIS A 412 -53.81 236.69 -154.32
CA HIS A 412 -52.43 236.33 -154.65
C HIS A 412 -51.83 235.33 -153.63
N GLY A 413 -52.28 235.40 -152.37
CA GLY A 413 -51.86 234.52 -151.29
C GLY A 413 -52.59 233.16 -151.26
N LYS A 414 -53.64 232.95 -152.06
CA LYS A 414 -54.43 231.70 -152.06
C LYS A 414 -53.58 230.44 -152.22
N GLY A 415 -52.57 230.46 -153.09
CA GLY A 415 -51.66 229.33 -153.27
C GLY A 415 -50.83 229.02 -152.02
N PHE A 416 -50.30 230.04 -151.36
CA PHE A 416 -49.51 229.87 -150.13
C PHE A 416 -50.36 229.43 -148.93
N ALA A 417 -51.62 229.85 -148.85
CA ALA A 417 -52.50 229.47 -147.73
C ALA A 417 -52.80 227.96 -147.75
N VAL A 418 -53.01 227.39 -148.95
CA VAL A 418 -53.20 225.94 -149.12
C VAL A 418 -51.93 225.17 -148.72
N VAL A 419 -50.75 225.63 -149.13
CA VAL A 419 -49.48 224.97 -148.74
C VAL A 419 -49.26 225.03 -147.23
N ALA A 420 -49.46 226.19 -146.61
CA ALA A 420 -49.27 226.35 -145.17
C ALA A 420 -50.25 225.51 -144.35
N ASP A 421 -51.54 225.45 -144.72
CA ASP A 421 -52.51 224.60 -144.01
C ASP A 421 -52.22 223.09 -144.23
N GLU A 422 -51.60 222.71 -145.36
CA GLU A 422 -51.12 221.35 -145.60
C GLU A 422 -49.87 221.01 -144.76
N VAL A 423 -48.92 221.96 -144.59
CA VAL A 423 -47.79 221.79 -143.66
C VAL A 423 -48.28 221.71 -142.20
N ARG A 424 -49.31 222.49 -141.83
CA ARG A 424 -49.95 222.45 -140.51
C ARG A 424 -50.55 221.06 -140.24
N LYS A 425 -51.33 220.53 -141.20
CA LYS A 425 -51.85 219.15 -141.13
C LYS A 425 -50.75 218.09 -141.12
N LEU A 426 -49.63 218.30 -141.82
CA LEU A 426 -48.51 217.36 -141.80
C LEU A 426 -47.80 217.37 -140.44
N ALA A 427 -47.61 218.54 -139.85
CA ALA A 427 -47.06 218.71 -138.51
C ALA A 427 -47.97 218.11 -137.42
N GLU A 428 -49.28 218.38 -137.43
CA GLU A 428 -50.26 217.71 -136.54
C GLU A 428 -50.21 216.18 -136.69
N ARG A 429 -50.13 215.66 -137.92
CA ARG A 429 -49.95 214.21 -138.18
C ARG A 429 -48.61 213.68 -137.68
N THR A 430 -47.54 214.48 -137.77
CA THR A 430 -46.21 214.07 -137.29
C THR A 430 -46.16 214.05 -135.77
N ALA A 431 -46.72 215.03 -135.07
CA ALA A 431 -46.85 215.01 -133.61
C ALA A 431 -47.70 213.82 -133.13
N THR A 432 -48.85 213.58 -133.77
CA THR A 432 -49.70 212.42 -133.44
C THR A 432 -48.95 211.09 -133.64
N ALA A 433 -48.28 210.91 -134.78
CA ALA A 433 -47.48 209.72 -135.05
C ALA A 433 -46.27 209.59 -134.09
N THR A 434 -45.65 210.70 -133.71
CA THR A 434 -44.51 210.69 -132.78
C THR A 434 -44.95 210.29 -131.36
N LYS A 435 -46.11 210.77 -130.89
CA LYS A 435 -46.72 210.31 -129.64
C LYS A 435 -47.06 208.81 -129.65
N GLU A 436 -47.53 208.28 -130.78
CA GLU A 436 -47.74 206.84 -130.95
C GLU A 436 -46.41 206.06 -130.88
N ILE A 437 -45.33 206.55 -131.53
CA ILE A 437 -44.00 205.94 -131.45
C ILE A 437 -43.45 206.04 -130.02
N ALA A 438 -43.56 207.18 -129.33
CA ALA A 438 -43.12 207.34 -127.95
C ALA A 438 -43.85 206.36 -127.00
N ALA A 439 -45.15 206.13 -127.21
CA ALA A 439 -45.91 205.11 -126.49
C ALA A 439 -45.40 203.68 -126.78
N LEU A 440 -45.07 203.35 -128.04
CA LEU A 440 -44.47 202.07 -128.40
C LEU A 440 -43.08 201.89 -127.77
N ILE A 441 -42.21 202.92 -127.79
CA ILE A 441 -40.88 202.86 -127.18
C ILE A 441 -40.98 202.71 -125.66
N LYS A 442 -41.90 203.42 -125.00
CA LYS A 442 -42.16 203.26 -123.56
C LYS A 442 -42.65 201.84 -123.21
N ASN A 443 -43.41 201.21 -124.10
CA ASN A 443 -43.78 199.80 -123.95
C ASN A 443 -42.56 198.88 -124.14
N VAL A 444 -41.72 199.10 -125.15
CA VAL A 444 -40.47 198.33 -125.36
C VAL A 444 -39.53 198.46 -124.16
N GLN A 445 -39.32 199.67 -123.63
CA GLN A 445 -38.53 199.90 -122.41
C GLN A 445 -39.08 199.08 -121.23
N LYS A 446 -40.39 199.12 -120.99
CA LYS A 446 -41.05 198.33 -119.94
C LYS A 446 -40.90 196.82 -120.15
N GLU A 447 -41.02 196.35 -121.39
CA GLU A 447 -40.82 194.94 -121.76
C GLU A 447 -39.34 194.52 -121.58
N THR A 448 -38.37 195.38 -121.93
CA THR A 448 -36.94 195.10 -121.69
C THR A 448 -36.61 195.07 -120.20
N GLU A 449 -37.14 195.97 -119.36
CA GLU A 449 -36.97 195.92 -117.90
C GLU A 449 -37.55 194.63 -117.31
N GLN A 450 -38.70 194.17 -117.81
CA GLN A 450 -39.28 192.88 -117.45
C GLN A 450 -38.39 191.70 -117.91
N ALA A 451 -37.83 191.76 -119.11
CA ALA A 451 -36.92 190.73 -119.62
C ALA A 451 -35.60 190.66 -118.81
N VAL A 452 -35.02 191.79 -118.40
CA VAL A 452 -33.85 191.81 -117.49
C VAL A 452 -34.19 191.15 -116.15
N LYS A 453 -35.34 191.47 -115.55
CA LYS A 453 -35.81 190.78 -114.32
C LYS A 453 -35.99 189.28 -114.53
N ALA A 454 -36.55 188.86 -115.66
CA ALA A 454 -36.72 187.43 -115.98
C ALA A 454 -35.37 186.71 -116.15
N ILE A 455 -34.38 187.36 -116.75
CA ILE A 455 -33.01 186.83 -116.92
C ILE A 455 -32.30 186.69 -115.57
N ALA A 456 -32.40 187.70 -114.68
CA ALA A 456 -31.85 187.60 -113.32
C ALA A 456 -32.45 186.42 -112.54
N VAL A 457 -33.78 186.21 -112.63
CA VAL A 457 -34.44 185.03 -112.05
C VAL A 457 -33.95 183.74 -112.72
N GLY A 458 -33.78 183.72 -114.05
CA GLY A 458 -33.22 182.58 -114.78
C GLY A 458 -31.82 182.20 -114.32
N GLN A 459 -30.95 183.19 -114.07
CA GLN A 459 -29.59 182.98 -113.58
C GLN A 459 -29.57 182.39 -112.16
N ASP A 460 -30.41 182.89 -111.25
CA ASP A 460 -30.57 182.32 -109.91
C ASP A 460 -31.11 180.88 -109.95
N LYS A 461 -32.09 180.60 -110.82
CA LYS A 461 -32.61 179.24 -111.01
C LYS A 461 -31.57 178.28 -111.60
N ALA A 462 -30.73 178.74 -112.53
CA ALA A 462 -29.64 177.93 -113.08
C ALA A 462 -28.57 177.64 -112.03
N LYS A 463 -28.13 178.66 -111.27
CA LYS A 463 -27.21 178.48 -110.14
C LYS A 463 -27.74 177.47 -109.12
N ARG A 464 -29.02 177.59 -108.73
CA ARG A 464 -29.66 176.64 -107.83
C ARG A 464 -29.75 175.22 -108.42
N GLY A 465 -29.92 175.10 -109.74
CA GLY A 465 -29.82 173.83 -110.46
C GLY A 465 -28.43 173.21 -110.33
N THR A 466 -27.36 173.99 -110.53
CA THR A 466 -25.97 173.52 -110.35
C THR A 466 -25.70 173.02 -108.94
N GLU A 467 -26.12 173.78 -107.91
CA GLU A 467 -26.00 173.36 -106.50
C GLU A 467 -26.71 172.00 -106.26
N LEU A 468 -27.97 171.87 -106.69
CA LEU A 468 -28.75 170.63 -106.51
C LEU A 468 -28.15 169.44 -107.27
N SER A 469 -27.62 169.64 -108.48
CA SER A 469 -26.95 168.57 -109.22
C SER A 469 -25.61 168.17 -108.59
N ASN A 470 -24.87 169.12 -108.02
CA ASN A 470 -23.64 168.81 -107.28
C ASN A 470 -23.92 168.00 -105.99
N ASP A 471 -24.95 168.39 -105.22
CA ASP A 471 -25.43 167.64 -104.06
C ASP A 471 -25.85 166.21 -104.44
N MET A 472 -26.53 166.05 -105.59
CA MET A 472 -26.90 164.72 -106.12
C MET A 472 -25.67 163.88 -106.50
N SER A 473 -24.61 164.48 -107.04
CA SER A 473 -23.36 163.77 -107.35
C SER A 473 -22.73 163.17 -106.09
N ILE A 474 -22.66 163.95 -105.00
CA ILE A 474 -22.17 163.49 -103.68
C ILE A 474 -23.04 162.36 -103.12
N VAL A 475 -24.37 162.43 -103.28
CA VAL A 475 -25.27 161.35 -102.85
C VAL A 475 -25.02 160.06 -103.64
N ILE A 476 -24.79 160.16 -104.96
CA ILE A 476 -24.50 158.98 -105.80
C ILE A 476 -23.12 158.39 -105.47
N GLU A 477 -22.11 159.21 -105.19
CA GLU A 477 -20.79 158.74 -104.75
C GLU A 477 -20.90 157.91 -103.47
N LYS A 478 -21.63 158.39 -102.45
CA LYS A 478 -21.92 157.61 -101.23
C LYS A 478 -22.71 156.31 -101.48
N ILE A 479 -23.58 156.27 -102.49
CA ILE A 479 -24.26 155.02 -102.88
C ILE A 479 -23.25 154.03 -103.46
N VAL A 480 -22.29 154.48 -104.28
CA VAL A 480 -21.24 153.61 -104.83
C VAL A 480 -20.35 153.06 -103.73
N GLU A 481 -19.89 153.90 -102.79
CA GLU A 481 -19.12 153.48 -101.61
C GLU A 481 -19.88 152.42 -100.77
N GLY A 482 -21.15 152.69 -100.44
CA GLY A 482 -21.98 151.75 -99.67
C GLY A 482 -22.23 150.41 -100.39
N ILE A 483 -22.24 150.39 -101.74
CA ILE A 483 -22.31 149.13 -102.50
C ILE A 483 -20.98 148.37 -102.46
N GLU A 484 -19.83 149.05 -102.41
CA GLU A 484 -18.53 148.40 -102.21
C GLU A 484 -18.41 147.76 -100.82
N GLU A 485 -18.89 148.43 -99.77
CA GLU A 485 -19.00 147.84 -98.42
C GLU A 485 -19.90 146.59 -98.42
N ILE A 486 -21.08 146.64 -99.05
CA ILE A 486 -21.98 145.47 -99.19
C ILE A 486 -21.26 144.32 -99.91
N ASN A 487 -20.48 144.58 -100.96
CA ASN A 487 -19.73 143.54 -101.66
C ASN A 487 -18.63 142.89 -100.80
N ASN A 488 -18.05 143.61 -99.85
CA ASN A 488 -17.09 143.04 -98.89
C ASN A 488 -17.80 142.12 -97.89
N GLU A 489 -18.90 142.57 -97.27
CA GLU A 489 -19.73 141.77 -96.36
C GLU A 489 -20.24 140.48 -97.02
N ILE A 490 -20.64 140.53 -98.30
CA ILE A 490 -21.04 139.36 -99.09
C ILE A 490 -19.93 138.32 -99.19
N ASN A 491 -18.68 138.75 -99.39
CA ASN A 491 -17.54 137.82 -99.45
C ASN A 491 -17.27 137.19 -98.08
N GLU A 492 -17.40 137.93 -96.97
CA GLU A 492 -17.28 137.37 -95.62
C GLU A 492 -18.38 136.34 -95.32
N VAL A 493 -19.64 136.64 -95.65
CA VAL A 493 -20.77 135.69 -95.50
C VAL A 493 -20.55 134.44 -96.36
N THR A 494 -19.97 134.57 -97.56
CA THR A 494 -19.66 133.42 -98.41
C THR A 494 -18.60 132.51 -97.78
N LEU A 495 -17.52 133.07 -97.25
CA LEU A 495 -16.47 132.31 -96.56
C LEU A 495 -17.02 131.60 -95.31
N ALA A 496 -17.82 132.31 -94.49
CA ALA A 496 -18.46 131.74 -93.31
C ALA A 496 -19.41 130.59 -93.65
N ALA A 497 -20.21 130.72 -94.73
CA ALA A 497 -21.08 129.65 -95.21
C ALA A 497 -20.29 128.41 -95.68
N GLU A 498 -19.15 128.60 -96.34
CA GLU A 498 -18.30 127.50 -96.81
C GLU A 498 -17.64 126.76 -95.62
N GLU A 499 -17.15 127.50 -94.62
CA GLU A 499 -16.62 126.93 -93.37
C GLU A 499 -17.70 126.15 -92.60
N GLN A 500 -18.89 126.73 -92.41
CA GLN A 500 -20.01 126.06 -91.75
C GLN A 500 -20.42 124.77 -92.46
N ARG A 501 -20.41 124.75 -93.80
CA ARG A 501 -20.70 123.53 -94.57
C ARG A 501 -19.67 122.42 -94.29
N ASN A 502 -18.38 122.76 -94.24
CA ASN A 502 -17.31 121.80 -93.93
C ASN A 502 -17.40 121.29 -92.49
N GLN A 503 -17.70 122.18 -91.53
CA GLN A 503 -17.97 121.78 -90.14
C GLN A 503 -19.18 120.84 -90.03
N GLY A 504 -20.28 121.11 -90.76
CA GLY A 504 -21.44 120.22 -90.83
C GLY A 504 -21.09 118.81 -91.30
N GLN A 505 -20.25 118.66 -92.33
CA GLN A 505 -19.76 117.36 -92.79
C GLN A 505 -18.92 116.63 -91.72
N ASN A 506 -18.07 117.35 -91.00
CA ASN A 506 -17.29 116.76 -89.89
C ASN A 506 -18.21 116.28 -88.75
N ILE A 507 -19.30 117.00 -88.46
CA ILE A 507 -20.29 116.58 -87.45
C ILE A 507 -21.01 115.30 -87.92
N VAL A 508 -21.39 115.18 -89.19
CA VAL A 508 -21.99 113.91 -89.72
C VAL A 508 -21.07 112.71 -89.48
N ILE A 509 -19.76 112.84 -89.77
CA ILE A 509 -18.78 111.76 -89.52
C ILE A 509 -18.66 111.46 -88.02
N ALA A 510 -18.67 112.48 -87.16
CA ALA A 510 -18.65 112.28 -85.70
C ALA A 510 -19.92 111.56 -85.19
N VAL A 511 -21.10 111.91 -85.72
CA VAL A 511 -22.37 111.25 -85.39
C VAL A 511 -22.39 109.80 -85.87
N GLU A 512 -21.90 109.50 -87.08
CA GLU A 512 -21.76 108.12 -87.57
C GLU A 512 -20.88 107.26 -86.62
N ASN A 513 -19.77 107.82 -86.16
CA ASN A 513 -18.91 107.17 -85.17
C ASN A 513 -19.63 106.92 -83.82
N ILE A 514 -20.47 107.86 -83.35
CA ILE A 514 -21.29 107.67 -82.14
C ILE A 514 -22.30 106.54 -82.34
N THR A 515 -22.99 106.47 -83.49
CA THR A 515 -23.94 105.39 -83.80
C THR A 515 -23.23 104.02 -83.84
N ASN A 516 -22.04 103.95 -84.43
CA ASN A 516 -21.22 102.73 -84.44
C ASN A 516 -20.77 102.32 -83.02
N GLN A 517 -20.36 103.28 -82.17
CA GLN A 517 -20.02 103.01 -80.77
C GLN A 517 -21.25 102.54 -79.96
N ALA A 518 -22.42 103.17 -80.13
CA ALA A 518 -23.66 102.74 -79.50
C ALA A 518 -24.02 101.29 -79.90
N ALA A 519 -23.83 100.91 -81.17
CA ALA A 519 -24.02 99.53 -81.62
C ALA A 519 -23.03 98.55 -80.96
N GLN A 520 -21.75 98.92 -80.83
CA GLN A 520 -20.75 98.10 -80.11
C GLN A 520 -21.09 97.94 -78.62
N VAL A 521 -21.50 99.02 -77.95
CA VAL A 521 -21.93 98.98 -76.53
C VAL A 521 -23.11 98.03 -76.36
N ARG A 522 -24.14 98.09 -77.23
CA ARG A 522 -25.29 97.14 -77.20
C ARG A 522 -24.84 95.68 -77.33
N GLN A 523 -23.90 95.40 -78.24
CA GLN A 523 -23.38 94.03 -78.40
C GLN A 523 -22.61 93.56 -77.17
N ALA A 524 -21.74 94.41 -76.61
CA ALA A 524 -21.02 94.10 -75.37
C ALA A 524 -21.97 93.91 -74.17
N THR A 525 -23.04 94.71 -74.05
CA THR A 525 -24.06 94.51 -72.99
C THR A 525 -24.83 93.21 -73.18
N LYS A 526 -25.12 92.78 -74.42
CA LYS A 526 -25.74 91.48 -74.70
C LYS A 526 -24.85 90.31 -74.29
N GLU A 527 -23.55 90.40 -74.54
CA GLU A 527 -22.56 89.39 -74.12
C GLU A 527 -22.39 89.37 -72.58
N GLN A 528 -22.30 90.53 -71.94
CA GLN A 528 -22.32 90.63 -70.47
C GLN A 528 -23.58 90.05 -69.85
N ALA A 529 -24.76 90.25 -70.45
CA ALA A 529 -26.01 89.66 -69.95
C ALA A 529 -25.94 88.12 -69.92
N LYS A 530 -25.39 87.50 -70.98
CA LYS A 530 -25.14 86.05 -71.03
C LYS A 530 -24.12 85.61 -69.98
N GLY A 531 -23.02 86.36 -69.81
CA GLY A 531 -22.03 86.08 -68.77
C GLY A 531 -22.65 86.13 -67.35
N VAL A 532 -23.56 87.08 -67.10
CA VAL A 532 -24.31 87.13 -65.84
C VAL A 532 -25.21 85.91 -65.65
N GLU A 533 -25.88 85.40 -66.69
CA GLU A 533 -26.66 84.15 -66.59
C GLU A 533 -25.78 82.94 -66.19
N GLU A 534 -24.57 82.83 -66.74
CA GLU A 534 -23.59 81.79 -66.37
C GLU A 534 -23.12 81.95 -64.91
N ILE A 535 -22.87 83.18 -64.44
CA ILE A 535 -22.51 83.46 -63.04
C ILE A 535 -23.68 83.11 -62.09
N VAL A 536 -24.94 83.40 -62.46
CA VAL A 536 -26.12 82.98 -61.67
C VAL A 536 -26.18 81.46 -61.51
N GLN A 537 -25.89 80.69 -62.57
CA GLN A 537 -25.79 79.23 -62.47
C GLN A 537 -24.65 78.80 -61.54
N GLY A 538 -23.47 79.43 -61.64
CA GLY A 538 -22.34 79.19 -60.74
C GLY A 538 -22.67 79.42 -59.26
N VAL A 539 -23.38 80.51 -58.95
CA VAL A 539 -23.83 80.84 -57.59
C VAL A 539 -24.85 79.82 -57.07
N ASN A 540 -25.80 79.38 -57.89
CA ASN A 540 -26.74 78.32 -57.50
C ASN A 540 -26.00 77.00 -57.19
N ASN A 541 -24.98 76.63 -57.97
CA ASN A 541 -24.15 75.46 -57.72
C ASN A 541 -23.34 75.60 -56.42
N ALA A 542 -22.75 76.78 -56.16
CA ALA A 542 -22.05 77.07 -54.91
C ALA A 542 -22.98 76.97 -53.69
N ARG A 543 -24.22 77.47 -53.81
CA ARG A 543 -25.25 77.38 -52.76
C ARG A 543 -25.59 75.93 -52.42
N GLU A 544 -25.72 75.06 -53.43
CA GLU A 544 -25.97 73.63 -53.21
C GLU A 544 -24.74 72.91 -52.64
N GLN A 545 -23.52 73.25 -53.06
CA GLN A 545 -22.30 72.69 -52.45
C GLN A 545 -22.17 73.06 -50.97
N VAL A 546 -22.38 74.34 -50.61
CA VAL A 546 -22.38 74.77 -49.20
C VAL A 546 -23.45 74.04 -48.38
N ARG A 547 -24.65 73.84 -48.95
CA ARG A 547 -25.71 73.05 -48.31
C ARG A 547 -25.28 71.59 -48.07
N GLN A 548 -24.62 70.96 -49.04
CA GLN A 548 -24.10 69.60 -48.91
C GLN A 548 -22.99 69.50 -47.85
N ILE A 549 -22.06 70.47 -47.82
CA ILE A 549 -21.03 70.54 -46.78
C ILE A 549 -21.69 70.64 -45.41
N ALA A 550 -22.64 71.57 -45.20
CA ALA A 550 -23.34 71.72 -43.92
C ALA A 550 -24.03 70.41 -43.45
N VAL A 551 -24.62 69.63 -44.35
CA VAL A 551 -25.18 68.31 -44.04
C VAL A 551 -24.07 67.30 -43.67
N ALA A 552 -23.00 67.22 -44.45
CA ALA A 552 -21.88 66.31 -44.19
C ALA A 552 -21.17 66.63 -42.86
N THR A 553 -20.96 67.91 -42.54
CA THR A 553 -20.37 68.36 -41.28
C THR A 553 -21.29 68.05 -40.09
N LYS A 554 -22.61 68.09 -40.25
CA LYS A 554 -23.56 67.64 -39.22
C LYS A 554 -23.46 66.14 -38.99
N GLU A 555 -23.39 65.34 -40.05
CA GLU A 555 -23.27 63.87 -39.98
C GLU A 555 -21.94 63.45 -39.31
N GLN A 556 -20.81 64.04 -39.74
CA GLN A 556 -19.49 63.80 -39.14
C GLN A 556 -19.44 64.13 -37.64
N ARG A 557 -20.16 65.15 -37.18
CA ARG A 557 -20.23 65.47 -35.74
C ARG A 557 -20.97 64.40 -34.94
N ASN A 558 -22.05 63.84 -35.49
CA ASN A 558 -22.74 62.70 -34.88
C ASN A 558 -21.85 61.45 -34.89
N GLN A 559 -21.10 61.19 -35.98
CA GLN A 559 -20.12 60.10 -36.02
C GLN A 559 -18.99 60.29 -35.00
N GLY A 560 -18.47 61.51 -34.84
CA GLY A 560 -17.48 61.84 -33.81
C GLY A 560 -17.98 61.49 -32.40
N GLN A 561 -19.22 61.83 -32.06
CA GLN A 561 -19.83 61.43 -30.78
C GLN A 561 -19.91 59.91 -30.61
N ASN A 562 -20.33 59.17 -31.64
CA ASN A 562 -20.37 57.70 -31.58
C ASN A 562 -18.96 57.08 -31.40
N ILE A 563 -17.92 57.70 -31.95
CA ILE A 563 -16.53 57.25 -31.76
C ILE A 563 -16.07 57.55 -30.32
N VAL A 564 -16.41 58.70 -29.74
CA VAL A 564 -16.12 59.00 -28.32
C VAL A 564 -16.71 57.91 -27.41
N GLU A 565 -17.99 57.56 -27.61
CA GLU A 565 -18.65 56.50 -26.83
C GLU A 565 -17.99 55.12 -27.06
N ALA A 566 -17.53 54.81 -28.28
CA ALA A 566 -16.81 53.58 -28.56
C ALA A 566 -15.42 53.53 -27.89
N VAL A 567 -14.69 54.65 -27.87
CA VAL A 567 -13.39 54.78 -27.19
C VAL A 567 -13.56 54.66 -25.68
N GLU A 568 -14.55 55.32 -25.08
CA GLU A 568 -14.87 55.19 -23.65
C GLU A 568 -15.17 53.72 -23.27
N ASN A 569 -15.93 53.01 -24.11
CA ASN A 569 -16.18 51.58 -23.93
C ASN A 569 -14.88 50.74 -23.99
N ILE A 570 -13.98 51.01 -24.95
CA ILE A 570 -12.68 50.32 -25.04
C ILE A 570 -11.83 50.58 -23.78
N THR A 571 -11.75 51.83 -23.31
CA THR A 571 -11.02 52.20 -22.08
C THR A 571 -11.58 51.45 -20.87
N ASN A 572 -12.90 51.41 -20.71
CA ASN A 572 -13.57 50.63 -19.66
C ASN A 572 -13.27 49.12 -19.79
N GLN A 573 -13.24 48.58 -21.01
CA GLN A 573 -12.92 47.16 -21.26
C GLN A 573 -11.44 46.86 -20.92
N ALA A 574 -10.51 47.73 -21.29
CA ALA A 574 -9.08 47.60 -20.97
C ALA A 574 -8.85 47.62 -19.45
N ALA A 575 -9.53 48.50 -18.72
CA ALA A 575 -9.51 48.52 -17.26
C ALA A 575 -10.04 47.22 -16.64
N GLN A 576 -11.17 46.67 -17.15
CA GLN A 576 -11.70 45.38 -16.70
C GLN A 576 -10.73 44.22 -16.98
N VAL A 577 -10.12 44.17 -18.17
CA VAL A 577 -9.11 43.15 -18.50
C VAL A 577 -7.90 43.27 -17.58
N SER A 578 -7.39 44.48 -17.33
CA SER A 578 -6.27 44.72 -16.42
C SER A 578 -6.56 44.19 -15.01
N GLN A 579 -7.74 44.51 -14.46
CA GLN A 579 -8.18 43.98 -13.17
C GLN A 579 -8.30 42.44 -13.17
N ALA A 580 -8.88 41.84 -14.21
CA ALA A 580 -8.97 40.38 -14.35
C ALA A 580 -7.58 39.72 -14.44
N THR A 581 -6.62 40.30 -15.16
CA THR A 581 -5.24 39.79 -15.19
C THR A 581 -4.53 39.91 -13.84
N LYS A 582 -4.81 40.97 -13.07
CA LYS A 582 -4.27 41.14 -11.72
C LYS A 582 -4.80 40.07 -10.76
N GLU A 583 -6.08 39.73 -10.84
CA GLU A 583 -6.68 38.64 -10.08
C GLU A 583 -6.16 37.26 -10.52
N GLN A 584 -6.04 37.01 -11.84
CA GLN A 584 -5.44 35.77 -12.35
C GLN A 584 -3.97 35.60 -11.96
N ALA A 585 -3.18 36.68 -11.93
CA ALA A 585 -1.79 36.63 -11.46
C ALA A 585 -1.71 36.17 -10.00
N LYS A 586 -2.56 36.70 -9.13
CA LYS A 586 -2.69 36.25 -7.73
C LYS A 586 -3.12 34.78 -7.64
N GLY A 587 -4.10 34.36 -8.46
CA GLY A 587 -4.54 32.97 -8.52
C GLY A 587 -3.43 32.00 -8.96
N VAL A 588 -2.57 32.42 -9.90
CA VAL A 588 -1.39 31.66 -10.31
C VAL A 588 -0.36 31.54 -9.18
N GLU A 589 -0.15 32.60 -8.39
CA GLU A 589 0.73 32.58 -7.23
C GLU A 589 0.26 31.54 -6.18
N GLU A 590 -1.05 31.48 -5.91
CA GLU A 590 -1.67 30.45 -5.06
C GLU A 590 -1.51 29.03 -5.64
N ILE A 591 -1.67 28.85 -6.97
CA ILE A 591 -1.44 27.55 -7.62
C ILE A 591 0.03 27.13 -7.53
N VAL A 592 1.00 28.04 -7.75
CA VAL A 592 2.44 27.75 -7.58
C VAL A 592 2.73 27.23 -6.17
N GLN A 593 2.12 27.85 -5.16
CA GLN A 593 2.25 27.40 -3.77
C GLN A 593 1.64 26.00 -3.54
N GLY A 594 0.46 25.73 -4.12
CA GLY A 594 -0.18 24.41 -4.11
C GLY A 594 0.64 23.31 -4.81
N VAL A 595 1.28 23.64 -5.94
CA VAL A 595 2.15 22.74 -6.69
C VAL A 595 3.43 22.42 -5.91
N ASN A 596 4.02 23.40 -5.21
CA ASN A 596 5.15 23.16 -4.32
C ASN A 596 4.77 22.23 -3.14
N ASN A 597 3.59 22.41 -2.55
CA ASN A 597 3.08 21.49 -1.53
C ASN A 597 2.86 20.07 -2.08
N ALA A 598 2.37 19.94 -3.32
CA ALA A 598 2.20 18.65 -3.98
C ALA A 598 3.55 17.96 -4.27
N ARG A 599 4.59 18.69 -4.70
CA ARG A 599 5.97 18.17 -4.83
C ARG A 599 6.42 17.51 -3.53
N GLU A 600 6.30 18.23 -2.42
CA GLU A 600 6.79 17.75 -1.13
C GLU A 600 5.97 16.55 -0.61
N GLN A 601 4.64 16.56 -0.77
CA GLN A 601 3.82 15.38 -0.45
C GLN A 601 4.22 14.15 -1.27
N VAL A 602 4.40 14.28 -2.59
CA VAL A 602 4.82 13.15 -3.45
C VAL A 602 6.20 12.64 -3.04
N ARG A 603 7.14 13.54 -2.69
CA ARG A 603 8.46 13.19 -2.17
C ARG A 603 8.38 12.40 -0.86
N GLN A 604 7.51 12.80 0.06
CA GLN A 604 7.27 12.09 1.32
C GLN A 604 6.64 10.72 1.08
N ILE A 605 5.66 10.59 0.20
CA ILE A 605 5.04 9.29 -0.15
C ILE A 605 6.07 8.35 -0.78
N ALA A 606 6.92 8.84 -1.70
CA ALA A 606 7.98 8.03 -2.31
C ALA A 606 9.00 7.53 -1.25
N THR A 607 9.33 8.37 -0.28
CA THR A 607 10.21 8.00 0.84
C THR A 607 9.57 6.95 1.74
N ALA A 608 8.31 7.15 2.15
CA ALA A 608 7.55 6.20 2.97
C ALA A 608 7.35 4.84 2.27
N ALA A 609 7.05 4.82 0.96
CA ALA A 609 6.92 3.60 0.17
C ALA A 609 8.24 2.80 0.13
N LYS A 610 9.39 3.50 0.00
CA LYS A 610 10.71 2.86 0.03
C LYS A 610 10.99 2.20 1.39
N GLU A 611 10.65 2.87 2.48
CA GLU A 611 10.86 2.37 3.85
C GLU A 611 9.92 1.20 4.19
N GLN A 612 8.64 1.28 3.79
CA GLN A 612 7.70 0.17 3.89
C GLN A 612 8.13 -1.06 3.09
N ARG A 613 8.72 -0.91 1.88
CA ARG A 613 9.26 -2.07 1.14
C ARG A 613 10.40 -2.75 1.93
N ASN A 614 11.31 -1.98 2.52
CA ASN A 614 12.40 -2.54 3.34
C ASN A 614 11.83 -3.27 4.57
N GLN A 615 10.81 -2.72 5.24
CA GLN A 615 10.10 -3.41 6.33
C GLN A 615 9.42 -4.70 5.87
N GLY A 616 8.76 -4.69 4.71
CA GLY A 616 8.15 -5.89 4.11
C GLY A 616 9.17 -7.02 3.92
N GLN A 617 10.36 -6.71 3.41
CA GLN A 617 11.46 -7.70 3.27
C GLN A 617 11.90 -8.28 4.63
N ASN A 618 12.00 -7.45 5.67
CA ASN A 618 12.33 -7.93 7.02
C ASN A 618 11.24 -8.86 7.58
N ILE A 619 9.96 -8.60 7.29
CA ILE A 619 8.86 -9.49 7.70
C ILE A 619 8.93 -10.81 6.94
N VAL A 620 9.25 -10.84 5.63
CA VAL A 620 9.46 -12.10 4.88
C VAL A 620 10.51 -12.97 5.57
N ILE A 621 11.67 -12.40 5.93
CA ILE A 621 12.74 -13.14 6.63
C ILE A 621 12.25 -13.66 8.01
N ALA A 622 11.47 -12.86 8.75
CA ALA A 622 10.91 -13.29 10.03
C ALA A 622 9.90 -14.44 9.89
N VAL A 623 9.06 -14.41 8.85
CA VAL A 623 8.10 -15.48 8.55
C VAL A 623 8.82 -16.76 8.12
N GLU A 624 9.86 -16.67 7.29
CA GLU A 624 10.70 -17.82 6.91
C GLU A 624 11.33 -18.50 8.14
N ASN A 625 11.80 -17.73 9.12
CA ASN A 625 12.30 -18.26 10.39
C ASN A 625 11.20 -18.97 11.20
N ILE A 626 9.97 -18.43 11.25
CA ILE A 626 8.83 -19.08 11.92
C ILE A 626 8.49 -20.42 11.23
N THR A 627 8.47 -20.47 9.90
CA THR A 627 8.23 -21.71 9.13
C THR A 627 9.30 -22.78 9.43
N ASN A 628 10.58 -22.38 9.43
CA ASN A 628 11.69 -23.28 9.79
C ASN A 628 11.56 -23.79 11.24
N GLN A 629 11.16 -22.93 12.17
CA GLN A 629 10.97 -23.31 13.57
C GLN A 629 9.76 -24.22 13.77
N ALA A 630 8.66 -24.01 13.04
CA ALA A 630 7.49 -24.90 13.04
C ALA A 630 7.85 -26.30 12.51
N ALA A 631 8.67 -26.38 11.45
CA ALA A 631 9.18 -27.65 10.94
C ALA A 631 10.06 -28.40 11.96
N GLN A 632 10.94 -27.68 12.67
CA GLN A 632 11.77 -28.25 13.75
C GLN A 632 10.92 -28.77 14.92
N VAL A 633 9.91 -28.00 15.36
CA VAL A 633 8.98 -28.44 16.41
C VAL A 633 8.19 -29.67 15.97
N SER A 634 7.70 -29.71 14.72
CA SER A 634 6.99 -30.88 14.18
C SER A 634 7.86 -32.14 14.19
N GLN A 635 9.12 -32.03 13.76
CA GLN A 635 10.10 -33.12 13.82
C GLN A 635 10.36 -33.59 15.26
N ALA A 636 10.58 -32.66 16.20
CA ALA A 636 10.75 -32.98 17.62
C ALA A 636 9.52 -33.69 18.24
N THR A 637 8.29 -33.25 17.90
CA THR A 637 7.07 -33.95 18.35
C THR A 637 6.93 -35.36 17.77
N LYS A 638 7.42 -35.60 16.54
CA LYS A 638 7.42 -36.93 15.92
C LYS A 638 8.38 -37.89 16.64
N GLU A 639 9.54 -37.39 17.08
CA GLU A 639 10.50 -38.15 17.89
C GLU A 639 9.96 -38.41 19.32
N GLN A 640 9.36 -37.41 19.96
CA GLN A 640 8.69 -37.59 21.26
C GLN A 640 7.53 -38.59 21.21
N ALA A 641 6.73 -38.61 20.14
CA ALA A 641 5.65 -39.60 19.98
C ALA A 641 6.19 -41.04 19.98
N LYS A 642 7.33 -41.27 19.30
CA LYS A 642 8.02 -42.57 19.30
C LYS A 642 8.55 -42.94 20.69
N GLY A 643 9.15 -41.98 21.41
CA GLY A 643 9.61 -42.20 22.80
C GLY A 643 8.48 -42.55 23.77
N VAL A 644 7.29 -41.96 23.60
CA VAL A 644 6.10 -42.33 24.39
C VAL A 644 5.66 -43.78 24.14
N GLU A 645 5.73 -44.27 22.90
CA GLU A 645 5.37 -45.64 22.54
C GLU A 645 6.28 -46.68 23.24
N GLU A 646 7.58 -46.39 23.35
CA GLU A 646 8.55 -47.21 24.10
C GLU A 646 8.27 -47.20 25.62
N ILE A 647 7.91 -46.04 26.20
CA ILE A 647 7.54 -45.95 27.63
C ILE A 647 6.24 -46.72 27.91
N VAL A 648 5.24 -46.72 27.01
CA VAL A 648 4.02 -47.52 27.14
C VAL A 648 4.33 -49.03 27.24
N GLN A 649 5.28 -49.54 26.44
CA GLN A 649 5.74 -50.93 26.58
C GLN A 649 6.42 -51.19 27.92
N GLY A 650 7.26 -50.26 28.40
CA GLY A 650 7.92 -50.36 29.71
C GLY A 650 6.93 -50.45 30.88
N VAL A 651 5.86 -49.64 30.87
CA VAL A 651 4.84 -49.65 31.93
C VAL A 651 4.01 -50.94 31.92
N ASN A 652 3.69 -51.48 30.74
CA ASN A 652 3.02 -52.79 30.66
C ASN A 652 3.88 -53.93 31.25
N ASN A 653 5.20 -53.89 31.07
CA ASN A 653 6.11 -54.83 31.73
C ASN A 653 6.12 -54.67 33.25
N ALA A 654 6.10 -53.43 33.77
CA ALA A 654 6.05 -53.16 35.21
C ALA A 654 4.74 -53.64 35.86
N ARG A 655 3.58 -53.50 35.20
CA ARG A 655 2.30 -54.08 35.64
C ARG A 655 2.44 -55.57 35.95
N GLU A 656 3.00 -56.32 35.00
CA GLU A 656 3.09 -57.77 35.09
C GLU A 656 4.07 -58.22 36.20
N GLN A 657 5.20 -57.51 36.38
CA GLN A 657 6.13 -57.77 37.49
C GLN A 657 5.48 -57.55 38.87
N VAL A 658 4.74 -56.45 39.06
CA VAL A 658 4.04 -56.19 40.34
C VAL A 658 3.00 -57.27 40.63
N ARG A 659 2.29 -57.74 39.60
CA ARG A 659 1.30 -58.83 39.72
C ARG A 659 1.94 -60.15 40.17
N GLN A 660 3.14 -60.47 39.67
CA GLN A 660 3.89 -61.67 40.09
C GLN A 660 4.42 -61.55 41.53
N ILE A 661 4.93 -60.38 41.94
CA ILE A 661 5.40 -60.15 43.31
C ILE A 661 4.27 -60.33 44.33
N ALA A 662 3.08 -59.78 44.04
CA ALA A 662 1.90 -59.90 44.92
C ALA A 662 1.42 -61.35 45.11
N ALA A 663 1.60 -62.22 44.10
CA ALA A 663 1.30 -63.65 44.23
C ALA A 663 2.31 -64.36 45.16
N ALA A 664 3.61 -64.09 45.01
CA ALA A 664 4.65 -64.72 45.83
C ALA A 664 4.57 -64.32 47.32
N THR A 665 4.25 -63.07 47.65
CA THR A 665 4.11 -62.61 49.05
C THR A 665 2.92 -63.28 49.77
N LYS A 666 1.85 -63.64 49.04
CA LYS A 666 0.70 -64.34 49.60
C LYS A 666 1.02 -65.77 50.01
N GLU A 667 1.88 -66.45 49.25
CA GLU A 667 2.34 -67.81 49.53
C GLU A 667 3.26 -67.88 50.77
N GLN A 668 4.24 -66.97 50.87
CA GLN A 668 5.17 -66.91 52.01
C GLN A 668 4.47 -66.65 53.35
N ARG A 669 3.41 -65.82 53.37
CA ARG A 669 2.61 -65.57 54.59
C ARG A 669 2.02 -66.88 55.17
N ASN A 670 1.57 -67.78 54.31
CA ASN A 670 0.98 -69.06 54.73
C ASN A 670 2.04 -70.05 55.25
N GLN A 671 3.28 -69.99 54.73
CA GLN A 671 4.37 -70.82 55.23
C GLN A 671 4.83 -70.40 56.64
N GLY A 672 4.92 -69.09 56.92
CA GLY A 672 5.33 -68.58 58.24
C GLY A 672 4.45 -69.08 59.39
N GLN A 673 3.12 -69.13 59.19
CA GLN A 673 2.17 -69.60 60.22
C GLN A 673 2.34 -71.09 60.58
N ASN A 674 2.75 -71.93 59.63
CA ASN A 674 2.95 -73.37 59.89
C ASN A 674 4.20 -73.63 60.74
N ILE A 675 5.22 -72.77 60.68
CA ILE A 675 6.47 -72.98 61.42
C ILE A 675 6.30 -72.60 62.90
N VAL A 676 5.48 -71.60 63.23
CA VAL A 676 5.15 -71.24 64.63
C VAL A 676 4.57 -72.44 65.40
N ILE A 677 3.66 -73.20 64.79
CA ILE A 677 3.03 -74.39 65.40
C ILE A 677 4.06 -75.53 65.63
N ALA A 678 5.11 -75.63 64.81
CA ALA A 678 6.15 -76.64 64.97
C ALA A 678 7.08 -76.34 66.16
N VAL A 679 7.38 -75.06 66.43
CA VAL A 679 8.28 -74.63 67.50
C VAL A 679 7.68 -74.88 68.89
N GLU A 680 6.38 -74.61 69.08
CA GLU A 680 5.67 -74.83 70.36
C GLU A 680 5.71 -76.29 70.85
N ASN A 681 5.76 -77.26 69.92
CA ASN A 681 5.87 -78.69 70.25
C ASN A 681 7.26 -79.08 70.77
N ILE A 682 8.33 -78.43 70.29
CA ILE A 682 9.72 -78.73 70.69
C ILE A 682 9.96 -78.28 72.14
N THR A 683 9.44 -77.12 72.53
CA THR A 683 9.57 -76.58 73.89
C THR A 683 8.94 -77.50 74.95
N ASN A 684 7.79 -78.09 74.65
CA ASN A 684 7.13 -79.06 75.54
C ASN A 684 7.90 -80.38 75.73
N GLN A 685 8.62 -80.85 74.70
CA GLN A 685 9.45 -82.06 74.80
C GLN A 685 10.73 -81.85 75.62
N ALA A 686 11.37 -80.68 75.52
CA ALA A 686 12.59 -80.36 76.29
C ALA A 686 12.36 -80.40 77.81
N ALA A 687 11.21 -79.89 78.28
CA ALA A 687 10.85 -79.89 79.70
C ALA A 687 10.70 -81.30 80.30
N GLN A 688 10.17 -82.27 79.54
CA GLN A 688 10.00 -83.65 80.01
C GLN A 688 11.35 -84.38 80.19
N VAL A 689 12.32 -84.12 79.31
CA VAL A 689 13.64 -84.76 79.37
C VAL A 689 14.43 -84.32 80.60
N SER A 690 14.42 -83.02 80.94
CA SER A 690 15.20 -82.48 82.08
C SER A 690 14.79 -83.06 83.44
N GLN A 691 13.49 -83.33 83.64
CA GLN A 691 12.99 -83.94 84.88
C GLN A 691 13.54 -85.37 85.09
N ALA A 692 13.63 -86.17 84.02
CA ALA A 692 14.07 -87.57 84.09
C ALA A 692 15.58 -87.71 84.42
N THR A 693 16.43 -86.80 83.93
CA THR A 693 17.89 -86.85 84.15
C THR A 693 18.26 -86.55 85.61
N LYS A 694 17.45 -85.76 86.32
CA LYS A 694 17.69 -85.38 87.72
C LYS A 694 17.49 -86.54 88.71
N GLU A 695 16.61 -87.49 88.39
CA GLU A 695 16.40 -88.70 89.20
C GLU A 695 17.52 -89.73 89.01
N GLN A 696 18.04 -89.90 87.78
CA GLN A 696 19.12 -90.86 87.50
C GLN A 696 20.46 -90.49 88.15
N ALA A 697 20.78 -89.21 88.28
CA ALA A 697 22.04 -88.77 88.88
C ALA A 697 22.20 -89.23 90.35
N LYS A 698 21.09 -89.32 91.11
CA LYS A 698 21.11 -89.70 92.53
C LYS A 698 21.39 -91.19 92.76
N GLY A 699 21.01 -92.06 91.81
CA GLY A 699 21.23 -93.51 91.92
C GLY A 699 22.66 -93.96 91.63
N VAL A 700 23.46 -93.17 90.90
CA VAL A 700 24.85 -93.53 90.56
C VAL A 700 25.80 -93.34 91.74
N GLU A 701 25.53 -92.38 92.62
CA GLU A 701 26.40 -92.03 93.75
C GLU A 701 26.43 -93.12 94.85
N GLU A 702 25.31 -93.82 95.08
CA GLU A 702 25.22 -94.95 96.02
C GLU A 702 26.00 -96.19 95.53
N ILE A 703 26.08 -96.42 94.22
CA ILE A 703 26.75 -97.60 93.63
C ILE A 703 28.28 -97.50 93.75
N VAL A 704 28.86 -96.29 93.67
CA VAL A 704 30.31 -96.07 93.78
C VAL A 704 30.85 -96.47 95.15
N GLN A 705 30.09 -96.25 96.23
CA GLN A 705 30.50 -96.60 97.59
C GLN A 705 30.59 -98.12 97.82
N GLY A 706 29.74 -98.92 97.15
CA GLY A 706 29.71 -100.38 97.31
C GLY A 706 30.91 -101.10 96.68
N VAL A 707 31.44 -100.60 95.55
CA VAL A 707 32.54 -101.24 94.81
C VAL A 707 33.87 -101.15 95.56
N ASN A 708 34.12 -100.06 96.30
CA ASN A 708 35.35 -99.90 97.08
C ASN A 708 35.47 -100.92 98.24
N ASN A 709 34.36 -101.28 98.89
CA ASN A 709 34.37 -102.28 99.97
C ASN A 709 34.68 -103.71 99.47
N ALA A 710 34.28 -104.05 98.24
CA ALA A 710 34.56 -105.36 97.65
C ALA A 710 36.04 -105.54 97.23
N ARG A 711 36.70 -104.45 96.82
CA ARG A 711 38.04 -104.48 96.20
C ARG A 711 39.15 -105.03 97.11
N GLU A 712 39.02 -104.87 98.43
CA GLU A 712 40.06 -105.24 99.42
C GLU A 712 39.70 -106.50 100.24
N GLN A 713 38.42 -106.89 100.40
CA GLN A 713 38.06 -108.22 100.96
C GLN A 713 38.71 -109.38 100.18
N VAL A 714 38.86 -109.23 98.87
CA VAL A 714 39.51 -110.23 98.00
C VAL A 714 41.02 -110.34 98.30
N ARG A 715 41.67 -109.25 98.70
CA ARG A 715 43.12 -109.21 99.00
C ARG A 715 43.48 -110.02 100.24
N GLN A 716 42.63 -110.02 101.27
CA GLN A 716 42.86 -110.79 102.51
C GLN A 716 42.71 -112.31 102.31
N ILE A 717 41.80 -112.76 101.45
CA ILE A 717 41.57 -114.20 101.18
C ILE A 717 42.75 -114.82 100.42
N ALA A 718 43.37 -114.07 99.49
CA ALA A 718 44.48 -114.56 98.68
C ALA A 718 45.76 -114.82 99.48
N ALA A 719 46.05 -114.00 100.49
CA ALA A 719 47.25 -114.15 101.32
C ALA A 719 47.26 -115.48 102.07
N VAL A 720 46.21 -115.76 102.85
CA VAL A 720 46.13 -116.95 103.73
C VAL A 720 46.16 -118.25 102.94
N ALA A 721 45.50 -118.32 101.78
CA ALA A 721 45.50 -119.54 100.97
C ALA A 721 46.85 -119.83 100.30
N LYS A 722 47.40 -118.83 99.57
CA LYS A 722 48.68 -118.97 98.84
C LYS A 722 49.87 -119.16 99.81
N GLU A 723 49.67 -118.88 101.10
CA GLU A 723 50.53 -119.28 102.22
C GLU A 723 50.25 -120.72 102.70
N ILE A 724 49.07 -120.99 103.28
CA ILE A 724 48.75 -122.29 103.95
C ILE A 724 48.91 -123.50 103.02
N ASN A 725 48.71 -123.32 101.71
CA ASN A 725 48.92 -124.35 100.68
C ASN A 725 50.33 -124.99 100.71
N ALA A 726 51.35 -124.31 101.23
CA ALA A 726 52.70 -124.88 101.38
C ALA A 726 52.87 -125.77 102.64
N ASN A 727 52.10 -125.51 103.70
CA ASN A 727 52.38 -125.97 105.07
C ASN A 727 52.17 -127.48 105.31
N ILE A 728 51.63 -128.21 104.32
CA ILE A 728 51.33 -129.65 104.40
C ILE A 728 52.58 -130.50 104.07
N GLY A 729 53.59 -129.91 103.42
CA GLY A 729 54.73 -130.60 102.81
C GLY A 729 55.64 -131.43 103.74
N GLU A 730 55.68 -131.17 105.05
CA GLU A 730 56.59 -131.89 105.97
C GLU A 730 55.97 -133.17 106.59
N GLU A 731 54.66 -133.22 106.83
CA GLU A 731 54.00 -134.46 107.29
C GLU A 731 54.04 -135.56 106.22
N MET A 732 54.07 -135.16 104.95
CA MET A 732 54.32 -136.10 103.85
C MET A 732 55.75 -136.67 103.86
N ASN A 733 56.73 -135.94 104.38
CA ASN A 733 58.10 -136.43 104.56
C ASN A 733 58.17 -137.42 105.74
N ASN A 734 57.59 -137.04 106.89
CA ASN A 734 57.49 -137.85 108.11
C ASN A 734 56.94 -139.27 107.85
N SER A 735 55.80 -139.37 107.17
CA SER A 735 55.13 -140.64 106.86
C SER A 735 56.03 -141.66 106.12
N ASN A 736 56.88 -141.17 105.20
CA ASN A 736 57.77 -142.02 104.41
C ASN A 736 58.92 -142.64 105.25
N VAL A 737 59.32 -141.99 106.34
CA VAL A 737 60.33 -142.51 107.29
C VAL A 737 59.76 -143.67 108.11
N ILE A 738 58.46 -143.65 108.43
CA ILE A 738 57.79 -144.70 109.21
C ILE A 738 57.63 -145.98 108.37
N ASN A 739 57.18 -145.85 107.12
CA ASN A 739 56.78 -146.96 106.25
C ASN A 739 57.93 -147.97 105.97
N LYS A 740 59.17 -147.49 105.87
CA LYS A 740 60.35 -148.35 105.63
C LYS A 740 61.02 -148.91 106.89
N GLN A 741 60.36 -148.80 108.04
CA GLN A 741 60.71 -149.52 109.28
C GLN A 741 59.79 -150.74 109.51
N ALA A 742 58.50 -150.63 109.15
CA ALA A 742 57.53 -151.72 109.30
C ALA A 742 57.90 -152.99 108.48
N GLU A 743 58.53 -152.83 107.32
CA GLU A 743 58.99 -153.95 106.48
C GLU A 743 60.09 -154.80 107.15
N GLN A 744 60.94 -154.25 108.03
CA GLN A 744 61.99 -155.02 108.71
C GLN A 744 61.44 -156.00 109.76
N ILE A 745 60.27 -155.70 110.35
CA ILE A 745 59.60 -156.60 111.31
C ILE A 745 58.95 -157.78 110.58
N GLU A 746 58.42 -157.56 109.37
CA GLU A 746 57.85 -158.62 108.53
C GLU A 746 58.89 -159.72 108.22
N GLU A 747 60.16 -159.31 108.06
CA GLU A 747 61.25 -160.23 107.76
C GLU A 747 61.60 -161.15 108.96
N LEU A 748 61.42 -160.70 110.21
CA LEU A 748 61.67 -161.51 111.42
C LEU A 748 60.58 -162.56 111.67
N ILE A 749 59.31 -162.21 111.52
CA ILE A 749 58.17 -163.12 111.76
C ILE A 749 58.17 -164.31 110.78
N LYS A 750 58.54 -164.10 109.51
CA LYS A 750 58.65 -165.18 108.52
C LYS A 750 59.66 -166.28 108.89
N LYS A 751 60.63 -166.01 109.76
CA LYS A 751 61.58 -167.04 110.24
C LYS A 751 60.89 -168.01 111.21
N GLN A 752 60.07 -167.52 112.16
CA GLN A 752 59.47 -168.40 113.17
C GLN A 752 58.21 -169.15 112.69
N THR A 753 57.52 -168.71 111.64
CA THR A 753 56.45 -169.51 110.98
C THR A 753 56.95 -170.89 110.49
N SER A 754 58.28 -171.09 110.41
CA SER A 754 58.91 -172.39 110.15
C SER A 754 58.62 -173.43 111.24
N GLU A 755 58.45 -173.02 112.51
CA GLU A 755 58.37 -173.94 113.66
C GLU A 755 56.98 -174.57 113.82
N PHE A 756 55.94 -173.73 113.83
CA PHE A 756 54.56 -174.11 114.18
C PHE A 756 53.94 -175.16 113.23
N LYS A 757 54.40 -175.23 111.98
CA LYS A 757 53.88 -176.18 110.97
C LYS A 757 54.03 -177.65 111.37
N GLN A 758 54.97 -177.97 112.26
CA GLN A 758 55.18 -179.32 112.79
C GLN A 758 53.97 -179.85 113.57
N VAL A 759 53.23 -178.96 114.26
CA VAL A 759 52.09 -179.35 115.12
C VAL A 759 50.81 -179.58 114.29
N ALA A 760 50.65 -178.84 113.19
CA ALA A 760 49.43 -178.81 112.38
C ALA A 760 49.10 -180.13 111.65
N ALA A 761 50.04 -181.07 111.58
CA ALA A 761 49.83 -182.39 110.95
C ALA A 761 49.05 -183.35 111.85
N PHE A 762 49.54 -183.63 113.06
CA PHE A 762 49.14 -184.80 113.86
C PHE A 762 47.64 -184.84 114.23
N VAL A 763 47.04 -183.71 114.59
CA VAL A 763 45.59 -183.67 114.93
C VAL A 763 44.73 -183.99 113.70
N LYS A 764 45.16 -183.56 112.50
CA LYS A 764 44.43 -183.77 111.26
C LYS A 764 44.68 -185.14 110.62
N GLU A 765 45.86 -185.71 110.87
CA GLU A 765 46.19 -187.12 110.64
C GLU A 765 45.31 -188.04 111.51
N PHE A 766 45.26 -187.78 112.82
CA PHE A 766 44.42 -188.49 113.79
C PHE A 766 42.92 -188.42 113.46
N SER A 767 42.43 -187.27 112.98
CA SER A 767 41.03 -187.04 112.58
C SER A 767 40.49 -188.10 111.59
N THR A 768 41.37 -188.71 110.78
CA THR A 768 41.04 -189.84 109.89
C THR A 768 40.31 -190.98 110.62
N LEU A 769 40.63 -191.25 111.88
CA LEU A 769 40.00 -192.32 112.67
C LEU A 769 38.52 -192.04 112.97
N LEU A 770 38.12 -190.77 113.07
CA LEU A 770 36.71 -190.37 113.21
C LEU A 770 35.98 -190.44 111.86
N SER A 771 36.68 -190.20 110.75
CA SER A 771 36.16 -190.34 109.38
C SER A 771 35.85 -191.80 109.01
N LEU A 772 36.61 -192.76 109.55
CA LEU A 772 36.25 -194.19 109.54
C LEU A 772 35.00 -194.42 110.42
N ASN A 773 35.12 -194.17 111.73
CA ASN A 773 34.10 -194.52 112.73
C ASN A 773 32.70 -193.94 112.41
N GLY A 774 32.64 -192.70 111.91
CA GLY A 774 31.39 -192.05 111.50
C GLY A 774 30.72 -192.67 110.27
N LYS A 775 31.45 -193.50 109.51
CA LYS A 775 31.00 -194.19 108.30
C LYS A 775 30.95 -195.72 108.45
N ASP A 776 31.64 -196.33 109.41
CA ASP A 776 31.43 -197.73 109.83
C ASP A 776 30.00 -197.95 110.40
N VAL A 777 29.34 -196.85 110.78
CA VAL A 777 27.91 -196.74 111.07
C VAL A 777 27.03 -196.97 109.82
N GLU A 778 27.49 -196.56 108.63
CA GLU A 778 26.83 -196.81 107.35
C GLU A 778 26.97 -198.29 106.95
N LYS A 779 26.07 -198.82 106.11
CA LYS A 779 25.92 -200.26 105.80
C LYS A 779 25.48 -201.10 107.00
N SER A 780 25.91 -200.79 108.22
CA SER A 780 25.33 -201.29 109.47
C SER A 780 23.89 -200.75 109.68
N ILE A 781 23.66 -199.45 109.39
CA ILE A 781 22.31 -198.87 109.31
C ILE A 781 21.46 -199.56 108.24
N ASP A 782 21.96 -199.70 107.02
CA ASP A 782 21.20 -200.28 105.90
C ASP A 782 20.80 -201.73 106.22
N THR A 783 21.73 -202.51 106.78
CA THR A 783 21.50 -203.89 107.25
C THR A 783 20.71 -203.96 108.58
N THR A 784 20.22 -202.82 109.09
CA THR A 784 19.23 -202.76 110.19
C THR A 784 17.92 -202.05 109.81
N GLU A 785 17.79 -201.53 108.57
CA GLU A 785 16.55 -200.95 108.03
C GLU A 785 15.96 -201.73 106.85
N GLU A 786 16.73 -202.52 106.09
CA GLU A 786 16.16 -203.44 105.09
C GLU A 786 15.21 -204.49 105.72
N LEU A 787 15.41 -204.86 107.00
CA LEU A 787 14.97 -206.10 107.67
C LEU A 787 13.51 -206.60 107.43
N LEU A 788 12.57 -205.76 107.01
CA LEU A 788 11.28 -206.19 106.43
C LEU A 788 11.47 -207.25 105.30
N SER A 789 12.53 -207.10 104.50
CA SER A 789 13.01 -208.07 103.52
C SER A 789 13.36 -209.41 104.19
N ASN A 790 14.32 -209.41 105.12
CA ASN A 790 14.86 -210.63 105.72
C ASN A 790 14.07 -211.11 106.95
N VAL A 791 12.79 -210.72 107.05
CA VAL A 791 11.77 -211.27 107.97
C VAL A 791 10.49 -211.67 107.24
N GLU A 792 10.08 -210.97 106.16
CA GLU A 792 8.84 -211.26 105.42
C GLU A 792 9.03 -211.54 103.91
N GLN A 793 9.94 -210.85 103.20
CA GLN A 793 10.21 -211.13 101.78
C GLN A 793 10.88 -212.52 101.61
N ILE A 794 11.82 -212.86 102.48
CA ILE A 794 12.36 -214.23 102.58
C ILE A 794 11.42 -215.19 103.36
N LYS A 795 10.19 -214.75 103.67
CA LYS A 795 9.10 -215.41 104.41
C LYS A 795 8.55 -216.73 103.82
N ASN A 796 9.39 -217.50 103.14
CA ASN A 796 9.09 -218.71 102.41
C ASN A 796 9.46 -220.07 103.09
N THR A 797 9.84 -220.23 104.36
CA THR A 797 9.95 -219.33 105.54
C THR A 797 8.66 -219.39 106.40
N LEU A 798 7.52 -219.42 105.71
CA LEU A 798 6.29 -220.15 106.05
C LEU A 798 5.60 -220.65 104.75
N ARG A 799 6.41 -220.85 103.70
CA ARG A 799 6.08 -221.15 102.28
C ARG A 799 5.81 -222.63 102.01
N GLY A 800 6.85 -223.36 101.60
CA GLY A 800 6.75 -224.65 100.89
C GLY A 800 6.38 -225.89 101.69
N PHE A 801 5.78 -225.74 102.89
CA PHE A 801 5.71 -226.67 104.02
C PHE A 801 5.20 -228.13 103.83
N GLU A 802 4.94 -228.62 102.61
CA GLU A 802 4.32 -229.92 102.33
C GLU A 802 5.02 -230.66 101.16
N ILE A 803 6.36 -230.69 101.20
CA ILE A 803 7.28 -231.23 100.16
C ILE A 803 8.38 -232.10 100.80
#